data_AF-A0A4V1EDL0-F1
#
_entry.id   AF-A0A4V1EDL0-F1
#
_cell.length_a   1.000
_cell.length_b   1.000
_cell.length_c   1.000
_cell.angle_alpha   90.00
_cell.angle_beta   90.00
_cell.angle_gamma   90.00
#
_symmetry.space_group_name_H-M   'P 1'
#
loop_
_entity.id
_entity.type
_entity.pdbx_description
1 polymer ?
#
loop_
_entity_poly.entity_id
_entity_poly.type
_entity_poly.pdbx_seq_one_letter_code
_entity_poly.pdbx_strand_id
1 'polypeptide(L)'
;MQHLKGGPAPFFLSMCTPRLRDDALLTRALEAFQAGYYADALLAAEYVCRRLPLKSIPAMLRAKVLQTGYPFMAARAWHAAWLSDAENPVLQDAMLQSWLQDGGRADVASLGPAFLPARCQAGRHASLLPLLRAAGVAHTGACWKDGDAIAGMVFLNVQAGASAPRAKLLLSDETRQYQVEIPADGSRFRLACPKPGAVWSVTLVQPDGKQQLLPGSPLAFYAPPVIQARQSDDDGFSSRPVSIVIPVYRELALVQACLNSVLASLKQNQTPARVVVIDDASPEPALSAWLDKQATAGLITLLRNPRNLGFIETTNRGMREFPDHDVLLLNADTQVHADWIDRLKRALYAEPDIASVTPWTNNGEISSFPLMSQAASAPDLRELATLDDAAARVRAMNGGSDIELPSCCGFTMLIRRPVLDAIGMLDGTSLIRGYGEEVDWCMRARAAGWRHLQATGVFVTHAGTVSFRAEKTLRVVQNRRVLLARFPSFYPEFSAFRQNDPLSTARAALRLAVERSCAANWLRKADTAQQPATLPLVVAKKAMPTMLQRLRSSSQRIAIWNHDVRRPAAHQVLALARLVASKPDLQVRLLVFGDSSEALWHTGVVDLLPRIGDDAHLLLDDSRFLQIAGCNAVLTDDPTGLPSKLRPVSLDERFDATAWLKSWSNTHSGVKVA
;
A
#
# COMPACT_ATOMS: atom_id res chain seq x y z
N MET A 1 25.01 45.74 3.58
CA MET A 1 25.38 46.05 2.19
C MET A 1 24.15 46.55 1.45
N GLN A 2 24.26 47.69 0.79
CA GLN A 2 23.17 48.49 0.24
C GLN A 2 22.34 47.74 -0.80
N HIS A 3 21.02 47.90 -0.72
CA HIS A 3 20.05 47.52 -1.75
C HIS A 3 20.30 48.30 -3.04
N LEU A 4 20.72 47.60 -4.10
CA LEU A 4 20.67 48.11 -5.47
C LEU A 4 19.26 47.89 -6.02
N LYS A 5 18.68 48.99 -6.53
CA LYS A 5 17.47 49.00 -7.36
C LYS A 5 17.74 48.19 -8.64
N GLY A 6 17.04 47.08 -8.84
CA GLY A 6 17.06 46.33 -10.11
C GLY A 6 16.67 44.86 -9.94
N GLY A 7 15.35 44.56 -9.91
CA GLY A 7 14.82 43.19 -9.90
C GLY A 7 15.28 42.31 -8.72
N PRO A 8 14.70 41.12 -8.53
CA PRO A 8 15.30 40.12 -7.64
C PRO A 8 16.69 39.77 -8.19
N ALA A 9 17.72 39.82 -7.33
CA ALA A 9 19.08 39.42 -7.68
C ALA A 9 19.08 37.97 -8.23
N PRO A 10 19.95 37.64 -9.22
CA PRO A 10 20.05 36.27 -9.72
C PRO A 10 20.30 35.30 -8.56
N PHE A 11 19.51 34.23 -8.58
CA PHE A 11 19.42 33.14 -7.62
C PHE A 11 20.80 32.50 -7.34
N PHE A 12 21.54 32.98 -6.34
CA PHE A 12 22.82 32.40 -5.92
C PHE A 12 22.65 31.53 -4.66
N LEU A 13 22.69 30.20 -4.81
CA LEU A 13 23.36 29.21 -3.93
C LEU A 13 23.09 27.77 -4.42
N SER A 14 24.12 26.90 -4.33
CA SER A 14 24.16 25.48 -4.76
C SER A 14 22.94 24.67 -4.27
N MET A 15 22.08 24.21 -5.18
CA MET A 15 20.72 23.84 -4.81
C MET A 15 20.52 22.46 -4.17
N CYS A 16 21.53 21.65 -3.85
CA CYS A 16 21.29 20.29 -3.33
C CYS A 16 22.49 19.73 -2.53
N THR A 17 23.00 20.42 -1.51
CA THR A 17 24.13 19.86 -0.73
C THR A 17 23.64 18.83 0.30
N PRO A 18 24.44 17.78 0.61
CA PRO A 18 24.24 16.95 1.81
C PRO A 18 24.34 17.74 3.13
N ARG A 19 24.88 18.98 3.09
CA ARG A 19 25.15 19.84 4.26
C ARG A 19 24.11 20.94 4.50
N LEU A 20 23.34 21.34 3.49
CA LEU A 20 22.17 22.19 3.68
C LEU A 20 21.16 21.36 4.45
N ARG A 21 20.71 21.90 5.57
CA ARG A 21 19.58 21.34 6.29
C ARG A 21 18.37 21.35 5.35
N ASP A 22 17.57 20.29 5.40
CA ASP A 22 16.44 20.09 4.48
C ASP A 22 15.44 21.25 4.53
N ASP A 23 15.32 21.93 5.67
CA ASP A 23 14.52 23.15 5.86
C ASP A 23 14.97 24.32 4.96
N ALA A 24 16.27 24.52 4.80
CA ALA A 24 16.83 25.56 3.94
C ALA A 24 16.53 25.28 2.46
N LEU A 25 16.68 24.01 2.04
CA LEU A 25 16.34 23.57 0.68
C LEU A 25 14.86 23.78 0.38
N LEU A 26 13.97 23.38 1.30
CA LEU A 26 12.53 23.56 1.13
C LEU A 26 12.12 25.04 1.13
N THR A 27 12.78 25.88 1.92
CA THR A 27 12.54 27.33 1.92
C THR A 27 12.87 27.93 0.55
N ARG A 28 14.04 27.58 -0.01
CA ARG A 28 14.44 28.05 -1.36
C ARG A 28 13.53 27.51 -2.44
N ALA A 29 13.10 26.26 -2.33
CA ALA A 29 12.15 25.67 -3.26
C ALA A 29 10.81 26.43 -3.26
N LEU A 30 10.34 26.87 -2.10
CA LEU A 30 9.15 27.71 -1.97
C LEU A 30 9.35 29.11 -2.59
N GLU A 31 10.49 29.75 -2.35
CA GLU A 31 10.82 31.05 -2.97
C GLU A 31 10.88 30.94 -4.50
N ALA A 32 11.52 29.90 -5.04
CA ALA A 32 11.58 29.63 -6.48
C ALA A 32 10.18 29.41 -7.06
N PHE A 33 9.34 28.66 -6.35
CA PHE A 33 7.94 28.45 -6.73
C PHE A 33 7.16 29.78 -6.79
N GLN A 34 7.31 30.64 -5.77
CA GLN A 34 6.66 31.94 -5.70
C GLN A 34 7.15 32.90 -6.80
N ALA A 35 8.42 32.80 -7.20
CA ALA A 35 8.99 33.56 -8.31
C ALA A 35 8.62 33.01 -9.70
N GLY A 36 7.92 31.87 -9.78
CA GLY A 36 7.52 31.23 -11.04
C GLY A 36 8.61 30.38 -11.68
N TYR A 37 9.71 30.10 -10.97
CA TYR A 37 10.80 29.23 -11.38
C TYR A 37 10.51 27.78 -10.99
N TYR A 38 9.51 27.18 -11.63
CA TYR A 38 8.98 25.87 -11.26
C TYR A 38 9.98 24.72 -11.45
N ALA A 39 10.89 24.80 -12.42
CA ALA A 39 11.92 23.78 -12.62
C ALA A 39 12.94 23.75 -11.47
N ASP A 40 13.22 24.90 -10.87
CA ASP A 40 14.12 25.08 -9.72
C ASP A 40 13.46 24.58 -8.43
N ALA A 41 12.19 24.94 -8.23
CA ALA A 41 11.38 24.43 -7.13
C ALA A 41 11.25 22.90 -7.17
N LEU A 42 11.03 22.32 -8.36
CA LEU A 42 10.90 20.87 -8.51
C LEU A 42 12.19 20.13 -8.17
N LEU A 43 13.35 20.66 -8.58
CA LEU A 43 14.67 20.08 -8.27
C LEU A 43 14.88 19.95 -6.76
N ALA A 44 14.74 21.07 -6.05
CA ALA A 44 14.97 21.08 -4.62
C ALA A 44 13.97 20.19 -3.87
N ALA A 45 12.70 20.17 -4.28
CA ALA A 45 11.70 19.27 -3.70
C ALA A 45 12.01 17.79 -3.98
N GLU A 46 12.38 17.45 -5.22
CA GLU A 46 12.64 16.06 -5.63
C GLU A 46 13.92 15.51 -4.98
N TYR A 47 14.95 16.33 -4.81
CA TYR A 47 16.15 15.95 -4.07
C TYR A 47 15.83 15.44 -2.66
N VAL A 48 15.01 16.20 -1.92
CA VAL A 48 14.59 15.81 -0.57
C VAL A 48 13.64 14.60 -0.62
N CYS A 49 12.72 14.54 -1.59
CA CYS A 49 11.82 13.39 -1.74
C CYS A 49 12.56 12.07 -1.99
N ARG A 50 13.67 12.09 -2.74
CA ARG A 50 14.47 10.88 -3.00
C ARG A 50 15.24 10.40 -1.78
N ARG A 51 15.71 11.33 -0.94
CA ARG A 51 16.40 11.00 0.32
C ARG A 51 15.45 10.63 1.45
N LEU A 52 14.30 11.30 1.51
CA LEU A 52 13.31 11.20 2.58
C LEU A 52 11.91 10.95 2.01
N PRO A 53 11.65 9.76 1.44
CA PRO A 53 10.39 9.45 0.74
C PRO A 53 9.16 9.47 1.65
N LEU A 54 9.35 9.43 2.98
CA LEU A 54 8.28 9.44 3.98
C LEU A 54 7.95 10.85 4.51
N LYS A 55 8.58 11.92 4.01
CA LYS A 55 8.30 13.28 4.47
C LYS A 55 7.21 13.93 3.61
N SER A 56 6.12 14.34 4.26
CA SER A 56 4.97 14.96 3.60
C SER A 56 5.26 16.33 2.99
N ILE A 57 5.97 17.21 3.69
CA ILE A 57 6.23 18.59 3.22
C ILE A 57 6.93 18.64 1.85
N PRO A 58 8.08 17.94 1.63
CA PRO A 58 8.70 17.88 0.31
C PRO A 58 7.77 17.32 -0.77
N ALA A 59 7.00 16.27 -0.43
CA ALA A 59 6.08 15.63 -1.36
C ALA A 59 4.91 16.56 -1.75
N MET A 60 4.42 17.38 -0.81
CA MET A 60 3.43 18.42 -1.07
C MET A 60 3.97 19.48 -2.02
N LEU A 61 5.20 19.96 -1.79
CA LEU A 61 5.79 20.98 -2.65
C LEU A 61 5.99 20.44 -4.08
N ARG A 62 6.49 19.21 -4.21
CA ARG A 62 6.56 18.51 -5.50
C ARG A 62 5.19 18.44 -6.17
N ALA A 63 4.15 18.03 -5.44
CA ALA A 63 2.80 17.96 -5.97
C ALA A 63 2.25 19.31 -6.42
N LYS A 64 2.55 20.37 -5.66
CA LYS A 64 2.12 21.74 -5.98
C LYS A 64 2.81 22.29 -7.22
N VAL A 65 4.11 22.04 -7.36
CA VAL A 65 4.88 22.40 -8.56
C VAL A 65 4.33 21.66 -9.77
N LEU A 66 4.10 20.34 -9.67
CA LEU A 66 3.55 19.57 -10.78
C LEU A 66 2.12 20.00 -11.15
N GLN A 67 1.33 20.50 -10.20
CA GLN A 67 -0.01 21.02 -10.46
C GLN A 67 -0.02 22.22 -11.41
N THR A 68 1.08 22.99 -11.52
CA THR A 68 1.12 24.18 -12.39
C THR A 68 1.26 23.85 -13.87
N GLY A 69 1.90 22.72 -14.21
CA GLY A 69 2.20 22.35 -15.61
C GLY A 69 1.82 20.92 -16.01
N TYR A 70 1.56 20.03 -15.05
CA TYR A 70 1.33 18.60 -15.28
C TYR A 70 0.17 18.07 -14.40
N PRO A 71 -1.09 18.46 -14.67
CA PRO A 71 -2.24 18.05 -13.88
C PRO A 71 -2.39 16.52 -13.76
N PHE A 72 -2.05 15.78 -14.81
CA PHE A 72 -2.05 14.31 -14.82
C PHE A 72 -0.98 13.69 -13.88
N MET A 73 0.10 14.40 -13.59
CA MET A 73 1.10 13.99 -12.59
C MET A 73 0.75 14.48 -11.19
N ALA A 74 0.11 15.65 -11.09
CA ALA A 74 -0.23 16.28 -9.83
C ALA A 74 -1.09 15.37 -8.96
N ALA A 75 -2.09 14.71 -9.52
CA ALA A 75 -2.94 13.78 -8.78
C ALA A 75 -2.19 12.56 -8.22
N ARG A 76 -1.22 12.02 -8.98
CA ARG A 76 -0.31 10.95 -8.51
C ARG A 76 0.65 11.48 -7.43
N ALA A 77 1.11 12.72 -7.57
CA ALA A 77 1.99 13.39 -6.62
C ALA A 77 1.29 13.65 -5.27
N TRP A 78 0.06 14.15 -5.31
CA TRP A 78 -0.76 14.38 -4.13
C TRP A 78 -1.11 13.07 -3.42
N HIS A 79 -1.37 12.00 -4.18
CA HIS A 79 -1.53 10.67 -3.58
C HIS A 79 -0.25 10.21 -2.87
N ALA A 80 0.92 10.32 -3.51
CA ALA A 80 2.19 9.99 -2.88
C ALA A 80 2.48 10.83 -1.62
N ALA A 81 2.13 12.11 -1.65
CA ALA A 81 2.23 12.99 -0.47
C ALA A 81 1.28 12.54 0.64
N TRP A 82 0.02 12.22 0.31
CA TRP A 82 -0.96 11.71 1.26
C TRP A 82 -0.53 10.38 1.90
N LEU A 83 0.09 9.46 1.17
CA LEU A 83 0.60 8.19 1.73
C LEU A 83 1.58 8.38 2.89
N SER A 84 2.32 9.49 2.91
CA SER A 84 3.28 9.80 3.97
C SER A 84 2.62 10.30 5.27
N ASP A 85 1.40 10.84 5.19
CA ASP A 85 0.64 11.36 6.32
C ASP A 85 -0.87 11.30 6.02
N ALA A 86 -1.39 10.07 6.00
CA ALA A 86 -2.71 9.78 5.43
C ALA A 86 -3.88 10.36 6.23
N GLU A 87 -3.63 10.80 7.46
CA GLU A 87 -4.64 11.40 8.34
C GLU A 87 -4.71 12.91 8.28
N ASN A 88 -3.71 13.55 7.66
CA ASN A 88 -3.69 15.00 7.57
C ASN A 88 -4.84 15.49 6.69
N PRO A 89 -5.78 16.27 7.25
CA PRO A 89 -6.96 16.71 6.51
C PRO A 89 -6.59 17.60 5.31
N VAL A 90 -5.50 18.35 5.40
CA VAL A 90 -5.04 19.21 4.30
C VAL A 90 -4.55 18.37 3.11
N LEU A 91 -3.81 17.29 3.38
CA LEU A 91 -3.36 16.37 2.34
C LEU A 91 -4.51 15.62 1.68
N GLN A 92 -5.43 15.12 2.51
CA GLN A 92 -6.65 14.47 2.03
C GLN A 92 -7.45 15.42 1.13
N ASP A 93 -7.69 16.67 1.55
CA ASP A 93 -8.44 17.65 0.77
C ASP A 93 -7.74 17.99 -0.55
N ALA A 94 -6.43 18.25 -0.51
CA ALA A 94 -5.64 18.55 -1.71
C ALA A 94 -5.64 17.40 -2.71
N MET A 95 -5.52 16.16 -2.22
CA MET A 95 -5.57 14.95 -3.04
C MET A 95 -6.94 14.77 -3.70
N LEU A 96 -8.03 14.79 -2.92
CA LEU A 96 -9.38 14.62 -3.45
C LEU A 96 -9.75 15.74 -4.44
N GLN A 97 -9.38 16.99 -4.13
CA GLN A 97 -9.57 18.12 -5.04
C GLN A 97 -8.80 17.92 -6.36
N SER A 98 -7.56 17.45 -6.29
CA SER A 98 -6.76 17.17 -7.49
C SER A 98 -7.37 16.03 -8.32
N TRP A 99 -7.96 15.02 -7.68
CA TRP A 99 -8.63 13.93 -8.41
C TRP A 99 -9.93 14.38 -9.07
N LEU A 100 -10.74 15.21 -8.39
CA LEU A 100 -11.94 15.81 -8.99
C LEU A 100 -11.61 16.61 -10.25
N GLN A 101 -10.52 17.41 -10.20
CA GLN A 101 -10.05 18.20 -11.34
C GLN A 101 -9.60 17.31 -12.51
N ASP A 102 -9.08 16.12 -12.24
CA ASP A 102 -8.64 15.16 -13.26
C ASP A 102 -9.75 14.16 -13.69
N GLY A 103 -10.99 14.35 -13.22
CA GLY A 103 -12.14 13.51 -13.57
C GLY A 103 -12.33 12.26 -12.71
N GLY A 104 -11.55 12.10 -11.64
CA GLY A 104 -11.63 10.99 -10.67
C GLY A 104 -12.83 11.05 -9.71
N ARG A 105 -14.02 11.42 -10.19
CA ARG A 105 -15.23 11.54 -9.34
C ARG A 105 -15.58 10.23 -8.65
N ALA A 106 -15.50 9.11 -9.36
CA ALA A 106 -15.78 7.79 -8.80
C ALA A 106 -14.76 7.40 -7.71
N ASP A 107 -13.48 7.73 -7.89
CA ASP A 107 -12.44 7.47 -6.88
C ASP A 107 -12.71 8.28 -5.60
N VAL A 108 -13.09 9.55 -5.74
CA VAL A 108 -13.43 10.42 -4.60
C VAL A 108 -14.72 9.96 -3.90
N ALA A 109 -15.74 9.56 -4.66
CA ALA A 109 -16.98 9.03 -4.08
C ALA A 109 -16.75 7.72 -3.31
N SER A 110 -15.79 6.90 -3.74
CA SER A 110 -15.41 5.65 -3.08
C SER A 110 -14.56 5.88 -1.83
N LEU A 111 -13.47 6.66 -1.94
CA LEU A 111 -12.51 6.85 -0.85
C LEU A 111 -12.91 7.93 0.16
N GLY A 112 -13.44 9.06 -0.33
CA GLY A 112 -13.70 10.26 0.46
C GLY A 112 -14.52 10.01 1.73
N PRO A 113 -15.62 9.23 1.69
CA PRO A 113 -16.42 8.93 2.88
C PRO A 113 -15.63 8.24 4.00
N ALA A 114 -14.58 7.47 3.68
CA ALA A 114 -13.77 6.78 4.68
C ALA A 114 -13.01 7.73 5.63
N PHE A 115 -12.83 9.00 5.24
CA PHE A 115 -12.22 10.02 6.11
C PHE A 115 -13.21 10.60 7.14
N LEU A 116 -14.52 10.46 6.92
CA LEU A 116 -15.54 11.11 7.75
C LEU A 116 -15.48 10.73 9.23
N PRO A 117 -15.27 9.47 9.67
CA PRO A 117 -15.27 9.13 11.10
C PRO A 117 -14.26 9.95 11.90
N ALA A 118 -12.99 9.94 11.49
CA ALA A 118 -11.93 10.69 12.15
C ALA A 118 -12.16 12.21 12.08
N ARG A 119 -12.64 12.72 10.93
CA ARG A 119 -12.90 14.15 10.76
C ARG A 119 -14.10 14.64 11.56
N CYS A 120 -15.14 13.83 11.71
CA CYS A 120 -16.32 14.16 12.50
C CYS A 120 -15.95 14.23 13.99
N GLN A 121 -15.20 13.25 14.49
CA GLN A 121 -14.69 13.24 15.87
C GLN A 121 -13.82 14.46 16.17
N ALA A 122 -12.93 14.84 15.24
CA ALA A 122 -12.05 15.99 15.39
C ALA A 122 -12.71 17.35 15.08
N GLY A 123 -13.98 17.38 14.63
CA GLY A 123 -14.65 18.63 14.23
C GLY A 123 -14.11 19.26 12.93
N ARG A 124 -13.44 18.49 12.07
CA ARG A 124 -12.76 18.95 10.84
C ARG A 124 -13.45 18.50 9.53
N HIS A 125 -14.70 18.04 9.60
CA HIS A 125 -15.43 17.47 8.47
C HIS A 125 -15.94 18.50 7.46
N ALA A 126 -16.09 19.78 7.86
CA ALA A 126 -16.69 20.82 7.03
C ALA A 126 -16.00 21.02 5.67
N SER A 127 -14.67 20.89 5.59
CA SER A 127 -13.93 21.03 4.32
C SER A 127 -14.10 19.83 3.38
N LEU A 128 -14.46 18.66 3.91
CA LEU A 128 -14.64 17.43 3.13
C LEU A 128 -16.01 17.37 2.44
N LEU A 129 -17.06 17.90 3.08
CA LEU A 129 -18.43 17.80 2.58
C LEU A 129 -18.62 18.38 1.15
N PRO A 130 -18.06 19.56 0.80
CA PRO A 130 -18.14 20.07 -0.56
C PRO A 130 -17.48 19.15 -1.60
N LEU A 131 -16.35 18.52 -1.26
CA LEU A 131 -15.64 17.60 -2.14
C LEU A 131 -16.46 16.33 -2.41
N LEU A 132 -17.11 15.79 -1.35
CA LEU A 132 -18.01 14.64 -1.47
C LEU A 132 -19.22 14.96 -2.34
N ARG A 133 -19.82 16.14 -2.16
CA ARG A 133 -20.95 16.61 -3.00
C ARG A 133 -20.53 16.75 -4.46
N ALA A 134 -19.36 17.30 -4.73
CA ALA A 134 -18.82 17.41 -6.10
C ALA A 134 -18.55 16.03 -6.75
N ALA A 135 -18.32 14.99 -5.94
CA ALA A 135 -18.21 13.61 -6.38
C ALA A 135 -19.57 12.89 -6.52
N GLY A 136 -20.69 13.54 -6.21
CA GLY A 136 -22.03 12.95 -6.27
C GLY A 136 -22.49 12.25 -4.99
N VAL A 137 -21.74 12.36 -3.88
CA VAL A 137 -22.12 11.81 -2.57
C VAL A 137 -22.99 12.85 -1.83
N ALA A 138 -24.30 12.84 -2.13
CA ALA A 138 -25.25 13.81 -1.60
C ALA A 138 -25.75 13.51 -0.18
N HIS A 139 -25.81 12.24 0.20
CA HIS A 139 -26.30 11.76 1.48
C HIS A 139 -25.22 10.89 2.13
N THR A 140 -24.72 11.28 3.29
CA THR A 140 -23.64 10.54 3.95
C THR A 140 -23.64 10.78 5.46
N GLY A 141 -22.68 10.18 6.16
CA GLY A 141 -22.50 10.33 7.59
C GLY A 141 -21.27 9.56 8.05
N ALA A 142 -21.07 9.51 9.36
CA ALA A 142 -20.12 8.61 9.97
C ALA A 142 -20.59 8.23 11.37
N CYS A 143 -20.17 7.05 11.81
CA CYS A 143 -20.36 6.60 13.18
C CYS A 143 -19.04 6.12 13.79
N TRP A 144 -18.97 6.11 15.11
CA TRP A 144 -17.83 5.63 15.88
C TRP A 144 -18.28 5.20 17.28
N LYS A 145 -17.37 4.51 17.99
CA LYS A 145 -17.57 4.12 19.37
C LYS A 145 -17.29 5.31 20.30
N ASP A 146 -18.21 5.57 21.22
CA ASP A 146 -18.08 6.56 22.29
C ASP A 146 -18.35 5.87 23.65
N GLY A 147 -17.30 5.26 24.19
CA GLY A 147 -17.39 4.35 25.33
C GLY A 147 -18.19 3.10 24.97
N ASP A 148 -19.34 2.93 25.61
CA ASP A 148 -20.30 1.84 25.41
C ASP A 148 -21.42 2.16 24.41
N ALA A 149 -21.40 3.37 23.82
CA ALA A 149 -22.42 3.87 22.91
C ALA A 149 -21.92 4.03 21.47
N ILE A 150 -22.87 4.13 20.55
CA ILE A 150 -22.66 4.53 19.16
C ILE A 150 -22.85 6.03 19.06
N ALA A 151 -21.80 6.76 18.69
CA ALA A 151 -21.90 8.17 18.33
C ALA A 151 -21.79 8.34 16.81
N GLY A 152 -22.28 9.47 16.30
CA GLY A 152 -22.15 9.76 14.88
C GLY A 152 -22.70 11.11 14.46
N MET A 153 -22.60 11.38 13.16
CA MET A 153 -23.15 12.57 12.48
C MET A 153 -23.67 12.14 11.12
N VAL A 154 -24.80 12.71 10.67
CA VAL A 154 -25.36 12.48 9.34
C VAL A 154 -25.59 13.80 8.63
N PHE A 155 -25.31 13.80 7.33
CA PHE A 155 -25.37 14.95 6.43
C PHE A 155 -26.25 14.58 5.24
N LEU A 156 -27.50 15.03 5.25
CA LEU A 156 -28.38 14.91 4.09
C LEU A 156 -28.38 16.23 3.31
N ASN A 157 -28.23 16.14 1.99
CA ASN A 157 -28.50 17.27 1.11
C ASN A 157 -30.02 17.44 0.95
N VAL A 158 -30.62 18.33 1.73
CA VAL A 158 -32.06 18.63 1.66
C VAL A 158 -32.24 20.05 1.10
N GLN A 159 -33.28 20.26 0.28
CA GLN A 159 -33.56 21.57 -0.31
C GLN A 159 -33.70 22.65 0.78
N ALA A 160 -33.19 23.85 0.49
CA ALA A 160 -33.29 25.00 1.39
C ALA A 160 -34.77 25.27 1.72
N GLY A 161 -35.14 25.16 3.00
CA GLY A 161 -36.52 25.40 3.48
C GLY A 161 -37.18 24.25 4.23
N ALA A 162 -36.62 23.04 4.23
CA ALA A 162 -37.14 21.92 5.04
C ALA A 162 -36.77 22.11 6.53
N SER A 163 -37.76 22.08 7.43
CA SER A 163 -37.53 22.12 8.88
C SER A 163 -36.74 20.88 9.33
N ALA A 164 -35.60 21.09 9.98
CA ALA A 164 -34.74 20.09 10.64
C ALA A 164 -34.74 18.69 9.98
N PRO A 165 -33.92 18.45 8.93
CA PRO A 165 -33.93 17.17 8.25
C PRO A 165 -33.59 16.03 9.21
N ARG A 166 -34.42 14.98 9.25
CA ARG A 166 -34.16 13.75 10.00
C ARG A 166 -33.72 12.64 9.06
N ALA A 167 -32.78 11.83 9.51
CA ALA A 167 -32.34 10.62 8.82
C ALA A 167 -32.81 9.39 9.57
N LYS A 168 -33.18 8.36 8.82
CA LYS A 168 -33.46 7.02 9.35
C LYS A 168 -32.16 6.22 9.37
N LEU A 169 -31.78 5.73 10.54
CA LEU A 169 -30.72 4.75 10.69
C LEU A 169 -31.31 3.39 11.06
N LEU A 170 -30.69 2.35 10.54
CA LEU A 170 -30.90 0.96 10.91
C LEU A 170 -29.67 0.52 11.72
N LEU A 171 -29.88 0.33 13.02
CA LEU A 171 -28.92 -0.30 13.91
C LEU A 171 -29.26 -1.78 13.96
N SER A 172 -28.33 -2.65 13.65
CA SER A 172 -28.58 -4.07 13.84
C SER A 172 -27.40 -4.74 14.53
N ASP A 173 -27.64 -5.91 15.11
CA ASP A 173 -26.64 -6.88 15.53
C ASP A 173 -26.77 -8.18 14.70
N GLU A 174 -26.16 -9.27 15.12
CA GLU A 174 -26.26 -10.58 14.45
C GLU A 174 -27.66 -11.21 14.48
N THR A 175 -28.54 -10.72 15.35
CA THR A 175 -29.87 -11.30 15.65
C THR A 175 -31.05 -10.35 15.41
N ARG A 176 -30.86 -9.04 15.54
CA ARG A 176 -31.93 -8.05 15.64
C ARG A 176 -31.59 -6.76 14.91
N GLN A 177 -32.63 -6.05 14.50
CA GLN A 177 -32.55 -4.75 13.85
C GLN A 177 -33.51 -3.76 14.50
N TYR A 178 -33.03 -2.54 14.68
CA TYR A 178 -33.70 -1.42 15.31
C TYR A 178 -33.63 -0.24 14.34
N GLN A 179 -34.75 0.46 14.19
CA GLN A 179 -34.81 1.68 13.43
C GLN A 179 -34.81 2.87 14.38
N VAL A 180 -33.97 3.86 14.11
CA VAL A 180 -33.90 5.11 14.88
C VAL A 180 -33.89 6.30 13.95
N GLU A 181 -34.48 7.41 14.38
CA GLU A 181 -34.43 8.67 13.64
C GLU A 181 -33.53 9.67 14.35
N ILE A 182 -32.57 10.21 13.61
CA ILE A 182 -31.57 11.16 14.12
C ILE A 182 -31.60 12.47 13.34
N PRO A 183 -31.05 13.57 13.91
CA PRO A 183 -30.76 14.78 13.14
C PRO A 183 -29.82 14.49 11.97
N ALA A 184 -30.10 15.12 10.83
CA ALA A 184 -29.32 15.01 9.60
C ALA A 184 -28.74 16.35 9.11
N ASP A 185 -28.76 17.34 10.00
CA ASP A 185 -28.19 18.69 9.84
C ASP A 185 -26.69 18.73 10.15
N GLY A 186 -26.06 17.57 10.39
CA GLY A 186 -24.69 17.46 10.85
C GLY A 186 -24.54 17.55 12.37
N SER A 187 -25.61 17.61 13.16
CA SER A 187 -25.50 17.52 14.62
C SER A 187 -25.00 16.14 15.07
N ARG A 188 -24.25 16.10 16.17
CA ARG A 188 -23.79 14.85 16.78
C ARG A 188 -24.96 14.13 17.47
N PHE A 189 -25.07 12.82 17.24
CA PHE A 189 -25.95 11.94 17.99
C PHE A 189 -25.13 10.98 18.85
N ARG A 190 -25.76 10.44 19.91
CA ARG A 190 -25.24 9.36 20.76
C ARG A 190 -26.37 8.39 21.08
N LEU A 191 -26.15 7.10 20.86
CA LEU A 191 -27.13 6.03 21.01
C LEU A 191 -26.53 4.92 21.87
N ALA A 192 -27.19 4.59 22.98
CA ALA A 192 -26.78 3.44 23.79
C ALA A 192 -27.00 2.13 23.01
N CYS A 193 -26.05 1.19 23.12
CA CYS A 193 -26.18 -0.12 22.48
C CYS A 193 -27.21 -0.97 23.22
N PRO A 194 -28.26 -1.49 22.53
CA PRO A 194 -29.26 -2.35 23.17
C PRO A 194 -28.69 -3.62 23.82
N LYS A 195 -27.59 -4.14 23.27
CA LYS A 195 -26.87 -5.33 23.76
C LYS A 195 -25.38 -4.98 23.89
N PRO A 196 -24.87 -4.76 25.11
CA PRO A 196 -23.44 -4.64 25.37
C PRO A 196 -22.69 -5.91 24.93
N GLY A 197 -21.47 -5.76 24.44
CA GLY A 197 -20.65 -6.91 24.01
C GLY A 197 -20.96 -7.45 22.61
N ALA A 198 -21.84 -6.82 21.84
CA ALA A 198 -22.18 -7.24 20.47
C ALA A 198 -21.50 -6.38 19.39
N VAL A 199 -21.58 -6.84 18.14
CA VAL A 199 -21.17 -6.09 16.95
C VAL A 199 -22.39 -5.39 16.36
N TRP A 200 -22.28 -4.08 16.17
CA TRP A 200 -23.36 -3.26 15.66
C TRP A 200 -22.98 -2.65 14.31
N SER A 201 -23.71 -3.02 13.26
CA SER A 201 -23.65 -2.27 12.00
C SER A 201 -24.70 -1.14 12.00
N VAL A 202 -24.27 0.02 11.49
CA VAL A 202 -25.06 1.25 11.42
C VAL A 202 -25.25 1.60 9.94
N THR A 203 -26.49 1.53 9.49
CA THR A 203 -26.85 1.75 8.09
C THR A 203 -27.75 2.97 7.96
N LEU A 204 -27.38 3.89 7.09
CA LEU A 204 -28.21 5.03 6.69
C LEU A 204 -29.22 4.58 5.62
N VAL A 205 -30.49 4.89 5.84
CA VAL A 205 -31.52 4.78 4.80
C VAL A 205 -31.58 6.13 4.08
N GLN A 206 -31.18 6.13 2.82
CA GLN A 206 -31.22 7.30 1.95
C GLN A 206 -32.68 7.66 1.60
N PRO A 207 -32.95 8.91 1.18
CA PRO A 207 -34.30 9.33 0.79
C PRO A 207 -34.91 8.51 -0.36
N ASP A 208 -34.08 7.93 -1.23
CA ASP A 208 -34.51 7.02 -2.32
C ASP A 208 -34.74 5.58 -1.85
N GLY A 209 -34.68 5.32 -0.54
CA GLY A 209 -34.85 4.01 0.08
C GLY A 209 -33.59 3.13 0.07
N LYS A 210 -32.50 3.56 -0.59
CA LYS A 210 -31.26 2.77 -0.59
C LYS A 210 -30.64 2.74 0.79
N GLN A 211 -30.11 1.59 1.15
CA GLN A 211 -29.41 1.38 2.41
C GLN A 211 -27.91 1.48 2.17
N GLN A 212 -27.24 2.33 2.95
CA GLN A 212 -25.80 2.53 2.89
C GLN A 212 -25.20 2.34 4.28
N LEU A 213 -24.27 1.41 4.43
CA LEU A 213 -23.47 1.27 5.64
C LEU A 213 -22.70 2.57 5.90
N LEU A 214 -22.82 3.13 7.10
CA LEU A 214 -22.09 4.36 7.43
C LEU A 214 -20.59 4.08 7.53
N PRO A 215 -19.73 4.98 7.03
CA PRO A 215 -18.32 5.01 7.38
C PRO A 215 -18.09 4.88 8.89
N GLY A 216 -17.20 3.97 9.27
CA GLY A 216 -16.91 3.61 10.67
C GLY A 216 -17.74 2.45 11.23
N SER A 217 -18.75 1.97 10.52
CA SER A 217 -19.49 0.75 10.86
C SER A 217 -18.90 -0.49 10.15
N PRO A 218 -18.98 -1.70 10.75
CA PRO A 218 -19.57 -1.99 12.05
C PRO A 218 -18.67 -1.63 13.23
N LEU A 219 -19.27 -1.51 14.41
CA LEU A 219 -18.63 -1.17 15.68
C LEU A 219 -18.75 -2.37 16.64
N ALA A 220 -17.63 -2.86 17.16
CA ALA A 220 -17.63 -3.95 18.12
C ALA A 220 -17.46 -3.48 19.57
N PHE A 221 -18.26 -4.06 20.48
CA PHE A 221 -18.35 -3.65 21.88
C PHE A 221 -17.94 -4.73 22.88
N TYR A 222 -17.35 -5.85 22.46
CA TYR A 222 -16.83 -6.86 23.39
C TYR A 222 -15.53 -6.41 24.08
N ALA A 223 -15.18 -7.09 25.17
CA ALA A 223 -13.89 -6.87 25.84
C ALA A 223 -12.76 -7.48 25.00
N PRO A 224 -11.57 -6.85 24.94
CA PRO A 224 -10.39 -7.48 24.37
C PRO A 224 -10.11 -8.79 25.12
N PRO A 225 -9.65 -9.85 24.43
CA PRO A 225 -9.35 -11.10 25.11
C PRO A 225 -8.18 -10.93 26.09
N VAL A 226 -8.31 -11.56 27.27
CA VAL A 226 -7.24 -11.58 28.28
C VAL A 226 -6.17 -12.55 27.84
N ILE A 227 -4.91 -12.09 27.78
CA ILE A 227 -3.77 -12.94 27.43
C ILE A 227 -3.49 -13.86 28.62
N GLN A 228 -3.69 -15.16 28.45
CA GLN A 228 -3.29 -16.17 29.42
C GLN A 228 -1.95 -16.79 29.00
N ALA A 229 -1.04 -16.97 29.97
CA ALA A 229 0.23 -17.65 29.74
C ALA A 229 0.00 -19.12 29.40
N ARG A 230 0.86 -19.70 28.55
CA ARG A 230 0.81 -21.10 28.16
C ARG A 230 0.79 -22.02 29.40
N GLN A 231 -0.27 -22.83 29.53
CA GLN A 231 -0.30 -23.96 30.43
C GLN A 231 0.32 -25.18 29.74
N SER A 232 1.13 -25.92 30.48
CA SER A 232 1.91 -27.05 30.00
C SER A 232 1.15 -28.35 30.26
N ASP A 233 0.16 -28.68 29.44
CA ASP A 233 -0.42 -30.04 29.44
C ASP A 233 -0.48 -30.58 28.00
N ASP A 234 0.05 -31.80 27.88
CA ASP A 234 0.39 -32.55 26.68
C ASP A 234 -0.63 -33.67 26.48
N ASP A 235 -1.68 -33.40 25.69
CA ASP A 235 -2.82 -34.30 25.52
C ASP A 235 -3.04 -34.59 24.02
N GLY A 236 -2.15 -35.38 23.39
CA GLY A 236 -2.49 -36.14 22.16
C GLY A 236 -3.11 -35.36 20.98
N PHE A 237 -2.65 -34.13 20.72
CA PHE A 237 -3.34 -33.14 19.87
C PHE A 237 -3.27 -33.35 18.34
N SER A 238 -2.61 -34.39 17.81
CA SER A 238 -2.36 -34.51 16.36
C SER A 238 -3.59 -34.86 15.50
N SER A 239 -4.73 -35.21 16.10
CA SER A 239 -5.91 -35.77 15.42
C SER A 239 -7.08 -34.80 15.17
N ARG A 240 -7.00 -33.54 15.60
CA ARG A 240 -8.13 -32.59 15.47
C ARG A 240 -8.53 -32.39 14.00
N PRO A 241 -9.82 -32.42 13.64
CA PRO A 241 -10.27 -31.98 12.31
C PRO A 241 -9.94 -30.50 12.07
N VAL A 242 -10.00 -30.07 10.81
CA VAL A 242 -9.76 -28.68 10.41
C VAL A 242 -11.04 -28.04 9.87
N SER A 243 -11.35 -26.82 10.31
CA SER A 243 -12.38 -25.97 9.73
C SER A 243 -11.75 -24.97 8.78
N ILE A 244 -12.00 -25.12 7.48
CA ILE A 244 -11.57 -24.18 6.45
C ILE A 244 -12.57 -23.04 6.40
N VAL A 245 -12.22 -21.91 7.00
CA VAL A 245 -13.07 -20.73 7.16
C VAL A 245 -12.83 -19.77 6.00
N ILE A 246 -13.82 -19.64 5.13
CA ILE A 246 -13.77 -18.85 3.89
C ILE A 246 -14.79 -17.71 3.95
N PRO A 247 -14.39 -16.49 4.36
CA PRO A 247 -15.25 -15.32 4.28
C PRO A 247 -15.41 -14.86 2.83
N VAL A 248 -16.65 -14.66 2.39
CA VAL A 248 -16.99 -14.32 1.00
C VAL A 248 -17.72 -12.98 0.94
N TYR A 249 -17.24 -12.09 0.07
CA TYR A 249 -17.94 -10.86 -0.30
C TYR A 249 -17.55 -10.48 -1.73
N ARG A 250 -18.49 -10.64 -2.68
CA ARG A 250 -18.34 -10.36 -4.13
C ARG A 250 -17.42 -11.35 -4.88
N GLU A 251 -17.27 -11.11 -6.19
CA GLU A 251 -16.31 -11.75 -7.10
C GLU A 251 -16.58 -13.25 -7.33
N LEU A 252 -17.75 -13.57 -7.87
CA LEU A 252 -18.19 -14.95 -8.14
C LEU A 252 -17.10 -15.83 -8.77
N ALA A 253 -16.37 -15.34 -9.78
CA ALA A 253 -15.36 -16.12 -10.48
C ALA A 253 -14.19 -16.55 -9.57
N LEU A 254 -13.74 -15.66 -8.68
CA LEU A 254 -12.66 -15.96 -7.73
C LEU A 254 -13.14 -16.94 -6.66
N VAL A 255 -14.34 -16.72 -6.12
CA VAL A 255 -14.96 -17.62 -5.14
C VAL A 255 -15.11 -19.03 -5.71
N GLN A 256 -15.55 -19.14 -6.97
CA GLN A 256 -15.66 -20.41 -7.68
C GLN A 256 -14.30 -21.10 -7.83
N ALA A 257 -13.27 -20.37 -8.26
CA ALA A 257 -11.92 -20.93 -8.39
C ALA A 257 -11.39 -21.44 -7.04
N CYS A 258 -11.57 -20.65 -5.97
CA CYS A 258 -11.16 -21.01 -4.62
C CYS A 258 -11.85 -22.30 -4.14
N LEU A 259 -13.19 -22.30 -4.10
CA LEU A 259 -13.94 -23.46 -3.60
C LEU A 259 -13.73 -24.71 -4.45
N ASN A 260 -13.66 -24.58 -5.79
CA ASN A 260 -13.38 -25.73 -6.64
C ASN A 260 -12.00 -26.33 -6.37
N SER A 261 -10.98 -25.49 -6.14
CA SER A 261 -9.63 -25.96 -5.79
C SER A 261 -9.58 -26.67 -4.44
N VAL A 262 -10.30 -26.13 -3.44
CA VAL A 262 -10.42 -26.74 -2.10
C VAL A 262 -11.10 -28.09 -2.21
N LEU A 263 -12.30 -28.15 -2.80
CA LEU A 263 -13.09 -29.38 -2.93
C LEU A 263 -12.37 -30.47 -3.72
N ALA A 264 -11.63 -30.09 -4.77
CA ALA A 264 -10.81 -31.03 -5.54
C ALA A 264 -9.64 -31.59 -4.73
N SER A 265 -9.04 -30.78 -3.84
CA SER A 265 -7.89 -31.16 -3.03
C SER A 265 -8.28 -31.97 -1.78
N LEU A 266 -9.50 -31.83 -1.25
CA LEU A 266 -9.94 -32.54 -0.04
C LEU A 266 -9.72 -34.06 -0.10
N LYS A 267 -9.92 -34.68 -1.27
CA LYS A 267 -9.75 -36.14 -1.48
C LYS A 267 -8.30 -36.62 -1.34
N GLN A 268 -7.34 -35.69 -1.42
CA GLN A 268 -5.91 -35.97 -1.31
C GLN A 268 -5.39 -35.74 0.12
N ASN A 269 -6.22 -35.23 1.03
CA ASN A 269 -5.87 -34.99 2.42
C ASN A 269 -6.40 -36.12 3.30
N GLN A 270 -5.60 -36.56 4.28
CA GLN A 270 -5.96 -37.53 5.30
C GLN A 270 -6.63 -36.85 6.51
N THR A 271 -6.25 -35.60 6.79
CA THR A 271 -6.85 -34.80 7.86
C THR A 271 -8.32 -34.53 7.56
N PRO A 272 -9.26 -34.92 8.44
CA PRO A 272 -10.66 -34.59 8.27
C PRO A 272 -10.85 -33.07 8.25
N ALA A 273 -11.53 -32.55 7.23
CA ALA A 273 -11.75 -31.12 7.09
C ALA A 273 -13.21 -30.79 6.74
N ARG A 274 -13.70 -29.65 7.26
CA ARG A 274 -14.99 -29.07 6.91
C ARG A 274 -14.80 -27.70 6.27
N VAL A 275 -15.49 -27.46 5.15
CA VAL A 275 -15.48 -26.16 4.48
C VAL A 275 -16.63 -25.32 5.04
N VAL A 276 -16.28 -24.22 5.71
CA VAL A 276 -17.23 -23.25 6.29
C VAL A 276 -17.13 -21.96 5.48
N VAL A 277 -18.16 -21.70 4.67
CA VAL A 277 -18.25 -20.48 3.86
C VAL A 277 -19.17 -19.51 4.57
N ILE A 278 -18.72 -18.27 4.73
CA ILE A 278 -19.51 -17.20 5.35
C ILE A 278 -19.76 -16.11 4.31
N ASP A 279 -20.97 -16.06 3.77
CA ASP A 279 -21.39 -14.99 2.87
C ASP A 279 -21.68 -13.72 3.66
N ASP A 280 -20.81 -12.71 3.54
CA ASP A 280 -20.85 -11.43 4.25
C ASP A 280 -21.77 -10.41 3.57
N ALA A 281 -23.00 -10.85 3.31
CA ALA A 281 -24.02 -10.12 2.55
C ALA A 281 -23.55 -9.66 1.18
N SER A 282 -23.09 -10.60 0.36
CA SER A 282 -22.69 -10.34 -1.03
C SER A 282 -23.82 -9.66 -1.82
N PRO A 283 -23.54 -8.55 -2.52
CA PRO A 283 -24.56 -7.83 -3.28
C PRO A 283 -24.94 -8.51 -4.60
N GLU A 284 -24.17 -9.51 -5.04
CA GLU A 284 -24.36 -10.23 -6.30
C GLU A 284 -25.33 -11.41 -6.10
N PRO A 285 -26.55 -11.38 -6.67
CA PRO A 285 -27.51 -12.47 -6.51
C PRO A 285 -27.01 -13.79 -7.09
N ALA A 286 -26.21 -13.74 -8.17
CA ALA A 286 -25.61 -14.90 -8.79
C ALA A 286 -24.62 -15.62 -7.86
N LEU A 287 -23.84 -14.87 -7.07
CA LEU A 287 -22.94 -15.42 -6.06
C LEU A 287 -23.73 -16.10 -4.94
N SER A 288 -24.71 -15.40 -4.39
CA SER A 288 -25.57 -15.97 -3.34
C SER A 288 -26.24 -17.27 -3.81
N ALA A 289 -26.88 -17.27 -4.98
CA ALA A 289 -27.56 -18.45 -5.50
C ALA A 289 -26.61 -19.61 -5.82
N TRP A 290 -25.37 -19.31 -6.24
CA TRP A 290 -24.37 -20.35 -6.48
C TRP A 290 -23.90 -20.99 -5.17
N LEU A 291 -23.69 -20.21 -4.11
CA LEU A 291 -23.36 -20.73 -2.78
C LEU A 291 -24.48 -21.62 -2.21
N ASP A 292 -25.75 -21.24 -2.40
CA ASP A 292 -26.90 -22.04 -1.94
C ASP A 292 -26.91 -23.43 -2.60
N LYS A 293 -26.52 -23.51 -3.88
CA LYS A 293 -26.39 -24.79 -4.59
C LYS A 293 -25.27 -25.66 -3.99
N GLN A 294 -24.13 -25.08 -3.64
CA GLN A 294 -23.03 -25.84 -3.01
C GLN A 294 -23.43 -26.35 -1.62
N ALA A 295 -24.15 -25.54 -0.84
CA ALA A 295 -24.65 -25.94 0.47
C ALA A 295 -25.72 -27.04 0.37
N THR A 296 -26.66 -26.93 -0.56
CA THR A 296 -27.69 -27.95 -0.81
C THR A 296 -27.09 -29.28 -1.26
N ALA A 297 -25.98 -29.23 -2.00
CA ALA A 297 -25.22 -30.42 -2.39
C ALA A 297 -24.39 -31.03 -1.24
N GLY A 298 -24.41 -30.45 -0.04
CA GLY A 298 -23.65 -30.92 1.12
C GLY A 298 -22.15 -30.70 1.03
N LEU A 299 -21.68 -29.88 0.07
CA LEU A 299 -20.25 -29.64 -0.17
C LEU A 299 -19.65 -28.63 0.81
N ILE A 300 -20.47 -27.74 1.36
CA ILE A 300 -20.05 -26.68 2.29
C ILE A 300 -21.06 -26.50 3.42
N THR A 301 -20.58 -26.05 4.57
CA THR A 301 -21.41 -25.40 5.59
C THR A 301 -21.50 -23.92 5.24
N LEU A 302 -22.71 -23.42 4.94
CA LEU A 302 -22.93 -22.03 4.54
C LEU A 302 -23.54 -21.21 5.68
N LEU A 303 -22.84 -20.18 6.12
CA LEU A 303 -23.33 -19.16 7.04
C LEU A 303 -23.61 -17.87 6.26
N ARG A 304 -24.73 -17.20 6.54
CA ARG A 304 -25.08 -15.91 5.91
C ARG A 304 -25.15 -14.82 6.94
N ASN A 305 -24.34 -13.77 6.76
CA ASN A 305 -24.50 -12.56 7.55
C ASN A 305 -25.69 -11.77 6.99
N PRO A 306 -26.56 -11.21 7.85
CA PRO A 306 -27.70 -10.40 7.39
C PRO A 306 -27.26 -9.08 6.73
N ARG A 307 -26.00 -8.69 6.91
CA ARG A 307 -25.34 -7.51 6.33
C ARG A 307 -23.83 -7.66 6.43
N ASN A 308 -23.11 -6.79 5.74
CA ASN A 308 -21.66 -6.82 5.72
C ASN A 308 -21.07 -6.45 7.09
N LEU A 309 -20.50 -7.43 7.78
CA LEU A 309 -19.81 -7.32 9.07
C LEU A 309 -18.30 -7.06 8.88
N GLY A 310 -17.79 -7.17 7.66
CA GLY A 310 -16.37 -7.04 7.35
C GLY A 310 -15.58 -8.29 7.73
N PHE A 311 -14.30 -8.30 7.34
CA PHE A 311 -13.46 -9.50 7.42
C PHE A 311 -13.36 -10.09 8.83
N ILE A 312 -12.98 -9.27 9.82
CA ILE A 312 -12.73 -9.72 11.20
C ILE A 312 -13.93 -10.48 11.77
N GLU A 313 -15.12 -9.87 11.73
CA GLU A 313 -16.31 -10.47 12.36
C GLU A 313 -16.89 -11.63 11.57
N THR A 314 -16.82 -11.56 10.25
CA THR A 314 -17.20 -12.66 9.36
C THR A 314 -16.35 -13.90 9.64
N THR A 315 -15.04 -13.70 9.75
CA THR A 315 -14.08 -14.75 10.09
C THR A 315 -14.30 -15.26 11.50
N ASN A 316 -14.43 -14.38 12.50
CA ASN A 316 -14.72 -14.77 13.89
C ASN A 316 -16.00 -15.61 14.00
N ARG A 317 -17.05 -15.28 13.22
CA ARG A 317 -18.26 -16.11 13.15
C ARG A 317 -17.95 -17.52 12.65
N GLY A 318 -17.19 -17.65 11.56
CA GLY A 318 -16.77 -18.95 11.04
C GLY A 318 -15.92 -19.76 12.02
N MET A 319 -15.02 -19.10 12.77
CA MET A 319 -14.15 -19.76 13.74
C MET A 319 -14.89 -20.38 14.94
N ARG A 320 -16.12 -19.93 15.23
CA ARG A 320 -16.97 -20.44 16.32
C ARG A 320 -17.79 -21.68 15.94
N GLU A 321 -17.96 -21.95 14.64
CA GLU A 321 -18.91 -22.98 14.15
C GLU A 321 -18.56 -24.39 14.64
N PHE A 322 -17.27 -24.73 14.63
CA PHE A 322 -16.77 -26.02 15.11
C PHE A 322 -15.67 -25.80 16.17
N PRO A 323 -16.02 -25.76 17.47
CA PRO A 323 -15.09 -25.40 18.54
C PRO A 323 -13.97 -26.43 18.73
N ASP A 324 -14.19 -27.69 18.36
CA ASP A 324 -13.18 -28.76 18.52
C ASP A 324 -12.18 -28.87 17.35
N HIS A 325 -12.34 -28.04 16.30
CA HIS A 325 -11.51 -28.09 15.10
C HIS A 325 -10.39 -27.05 15.14
N ASP A 326 -9.20 -27.38 14.64
CA ASP A 326 -8.21 -26.38 14.24
C ASP A 326 -8.81 -25.46 13.16
N VAL A 327 -8.40 -24.20 13.12
CA VAL A 327 -8.96 -23.21 12.17
C VAL A 327 -7.99 -22.98 11.04
N LEU A 328 -8.45 -23.11 9.81
CA LEU A 328 -7.71 -22.69 8.62
C LEU A 328 -8.42 -21.49 8.00
N LEU A 329 -7.89 -20.29 8.24
CA LEU A 329 -8.34 -19.09 7.56
C LEU A 329 -7.92 -19.16 6.11
N LEU A 330 -8.85 -18.96 5.17
CA LEU A 330 -8.58 -19.02 3.74
C LEU A 330 -9.37 -17.93 3.00
N ASN A 331 -8.67 -17.01 2.35
CA ASN A 331 -9.32 -15.97 1.55
C ASN A 331 -10.07 -16.57 0.35
N ALA A 332 -11.18 -15.95 -0.04
CA ALA A 332 -12.02 -16.43 -1.14
C ALA A 332 -11.39 -16.28 -2.54
N ASP A 333 -10.20 -15.70 -2.65
CA ASP A 333 -9.44 -15.51 -3.89
C ASP A 333 -8.11 -16.30 -3.92
N THR A 334 -8.03 -17.36 -3.12
CA THR A 334 -6.90 -18.30 -3.12
C THR A 334 -7.16 -19.55 -3.93
N GLN A 335 -6.12 -20.26 -4.36
CA GLN A 335 -6.25 -21.63 -4.91
C GLN A 335 -5.21 -22.55 -4.31
N VAL A 336 -5.63 -23.78 -3.98
CA VAL A 336 -4.84 -24.78 -3.26
C VAL A 336 -4.65 -26.06 -4.09
N HIS A 337 -3.69 -26.91 -3.71
CA HIS A 337 -3.38 -28.14 -4.42
C HIS A 337 -3.02 -29.30 -3.46
N ALA A 338 -3.26 -30.54 -3.90
CA ALA A 338 -2.82 -31.77 -3.25
C ALA A 338 -3.15 -31.89 -1.74
N ASP A 339 -2.25 -32.47 -0.96
CA ASP A 339 -2.33 -32.74 0.49
C ASP A 339 -1.93 -31.52 1.36
N TRP A 340 -2.23 -30.30 0.87
CA TRP A 340 -1.79 -29.05 1.51
C TRP A 340 -2.20 -28.92 2.99
N ILE A 341 -3.37 -29.43 3.39
CA ILE A 341 -3.84 -29.38 4.79
C ILE A 341 -2.96 -30.26 5.66
N ASP A 342 -2.65 -31.48 5.19
CA ASP A 342 -1.79 -32.41 5.92
C ASP A 342 -0.37 -31.85 6.10
N ARG A 343 0.17 -31.21 5.06
CA ARG A 343 1.49 -30.55 5.13
C ARG A 343 1.48 -29.34 6.08
N LEU A 344 0.44 -28.50 6.06
CA LEU A 344 0.29 -27.41 7.03
C LEU A 344 0.13 -27.95 8.45
N LYS A 345 -0.69 -28.98 8.66
CA LYS A 345 -0.91 -29.57 9.98
C LYS A 345 0.37 -30.22 10.52
N ARG A 346 1.17 -30.86 9.67
CA ARG A 346 2.50 -31.39 10.04
C ARG A 346 3.43 -30.28 10.52
N ALA A 347 3.43 -29.12 9.85
CA ALA A 347 4.19 -27.96 10.31
C ALA A 347 3.65 -27.42 11.64
N LEU A 348 2.33 -27.30 11.78
CA LEU A 348 1.68 -26.78 12.98
C LEU A 348 1.98 -27.64 14.22
N TYR A 349 2.01 -28.97 14.07
CA TYR A 349 2.25 -29.90 15.18
C TYR A 349 3.69 -30.41 15.24
N ALA A 350 4.63 -29.82 14.50
CA ALA A 350 6.04 -30.20 14.54
C ALA A 350 6.67 -29.95 15.93
N GLU A 351 6.22 -28.90 16.61
CA GLU A 351 6.63 -28.53 17.96
C GLU A 351 5.40 -28.12 18.78
N PRO A 352 5.40 -28.33 20.11
CA PRO A 352 4.25 -28.07 20.96
C PRO A 352 3.98 -26.56 21.18
N ASP A 353 4.86 -25.67 20.72
CA ASP A 353 4.80 -24.23 20.94
C ASP A 353 4.43 -23.41 19.69
N ILE A 354 4.00 -24.06 18.61
CA ILE A 354 3.58 -23.40 17.38
C ILE A 354 2.08 -23.06 17.42
N ALA A 355 1.75 -21.78 17.34
CA ALA A 355 0.38 -21.29 17.33
C ALA A 355 -0.25 -21.30 15.93
N SER A 356 0.54 -20.99 14.90
CA SER A 356 0.03 -20.90 13.55
C SER A 356 1.09 -21.13 12.47
N VAL A 357 0.61 -21.47 11.27
CA VAL A 357 1.46 -21.64 10.08
C VAL A 357 0.83 -21.00 8.83
N THR A 358 1.67 -20.49 7.93
CA THR A 358 1.26 -19.91 6.63
C THR A 358 2.14 -20.48 5.50
N PRO A 359 1.59 -20.73 4.29
CA PRO A 359 2.34 -21.29 3.16
C PRO A 359 3.10 -20.23 2.36
N TRP A 360 3.87 -20.65 1.34
CA TRP A 360 4.33 -19.75 0.29
C TRP A 360 3.17 -19.25 -0.56
N THR A 361 3.33 -18.10 -1.19
CA THR A 361 2.35 -17.60 -2.17
C THR A 361 2.98 -16.66 -3.19
N ASN A 362 2.30 -16.43 -4.31
CA ASN A 362 2.68 -15.37 -5.25
C ASN A 362 2.43 -13.95 -4.68
N ASN A 363 1.57 -13.79 -3.67
CA ASN A 363 1.18 -12.48 -3.16
C ASN A 363 0.85 -12.51 -1.66
N GLY A 364 1.86 -12.45 -0.79
CA GLY A 364 1.66 -12.64 0.66
C GLY A 364 2.71 -11.95 1.51
N GLU A 365 3.09 -10.73 1.13
CA GLU A 365 4.07 -9.92 1.88
C GLU A 365 5.37 -10.69 2.14
N ILE A 366 5.73 -10.98 3.40
CA ILE A 366 6.97 -11.70 3.73
C ILE A 366 7.00 -13.14 3.20
N SER A 367 5.82 -13.74 2.97
CA SER A 367 5.65 -15.09 2.41
C SER A 367 5.57 -15.09 0.87
N SER A 368 5.80 -13.95 0.21
CA SER A 368 5.82 -13.87 -1.25
C SER A 368 6.99 -14.63 -1.88
N PHE A 369 6.70 -15.29 -2.99
CA PHE A 369 7.62 -15.95 -3.91
C PHE A 369 7.31 -15.46 -5.35
N PRO A 370 8.32 -15.16 -6.19
CA PRO A 370 9.75 -15.47 -6.04
C PRO A 370 10.56 -14.46 -5.23
N LEU A 371 10.00 -13.29 -4.92
CA LEU A 371 10.68 -12.22 -4.19
C LEU A 371 9.86 -11.81 -2.96
N MET A 372 10.55 -11.63 -1.83
CA MET A 372 9.90 -11.22 -0.58
C MET A 372 9.23 -9.85 -0.74
N SER A 373 8.03 -9.69 -0.18
CA SER A 373 7.26 -8.45 -0.18
C SER A 373 6.91 -7.92 -1.57
N GLN A 374 7.00 -8.75 -2.61
CA GLN A 374 6.62 -8.40 -3.98
C GLN A 374 5.53 -9.37 -4.47
N ALA A 375 4.48 -8.82 -5.07
CA ALA A 375 3.42 -9.63 -5.65
C ALA A 375 3.81 -10.06 -7.07
N ALA A 376 3.62 -11.33 -7.36
CA ALA A 376 3.69 -11.90 -8.70
C ALA A 376 2.29 -12.24 -9.22
N SER A 377 2.16 -12.36 -10.54
CA SER A 377 0.93 -12.81 -11.19
C SER A 377 0.49 -14.17 -10.63
N ALA A 378 -0.82 -14.35 -10.42
CA ALA A 378 -1.37 -15.62 -10.00
C ALA A 378 -1.02 -16.72 -11.04
N PRO A 379 -0.39 -17.85 -10.64
CA PRO A 379 -0.16 -18.97 -11.54
C PRO A 379 -1.48 -19.64 -11.91
N ASP A 380 -1.53 -20.27 -13.09
CA ASP A 380 -2.64 -21.15 -13.45
C ASP A 380 -2.62 -22.46 -12.63
N LEU A 381 -3.63 -23.32 -12.77
CA LEU A 381 -3.73 -24.55 -11.98
C LEU A 381 -2.58 -25.56 -12.21
N ARG A 382 -2.01 -25.61 -13.41
CA ARG A 382 -0.88 -26.50 -13.72
C ARG A 382 0.43 -25.94 -13.16
N GLU A 383 0.61 -24.63 -13.28
CA GLU A 383 1.72 -23.89 -12.68
C GLU A 383 1.68 -24.01 -11.15
N LEU A 384 0.51 -23.84 -10.53
CA LEU A 384 0.29 -24.03 -9.09
C LEU A 384 0.67 -25.45 -8.65
N ALA A 385 0.17 -26.49 -9.34
CA ALA A 385 0.53 -27.87 -9.01
C ALA A 385 2.04 -28.10 -9.01
N THR A 386 2.71 -27.56 -10.04
CA THR A 386 4.17 -27.68 -10.19
C THR A 386 4.93 -26.93 -9.10
N LEU A 387 4.47 -25.73 -8.73
CA LEU A 387 5.05 -24.90 -7.66
C LEU A 387 4.91 -25.59 -6.29
N ASP A 388 3.72 -26.12 -6.00
CA ASP A 388 3.42 -26.80 -4.75
C ASP A 388 4.20 -28.12 -4.63
N ASP A 389 4.28 -28.91 -5.70
CA ASP A 389 5.11 -30.12 -5.76
C ASP A 389 6.60 -29.81 -5.56
N ALA A 390 7.09 -28.70 -6.14
CA ALA A 390 8.46 -28.25 -5.95
C ALA A 390 8.72 -27.84 -4.49
N ALA A 391 7.79 -27.12 -3.86
CA ALA A 391 7.87 -26.76 -2.45
C ALA A 391 7.91 -28.02 -1.56
N ALA A 392 7.01 -28.98 -1.80
CA ALA A 392 6.98 -30.24 -1.06
C ALA A 392 8.30 -31.01 -1.17
N ARG A 393 8.86 -31.16 -2.39
CA ARG A 393 10.16 -31.81 -2.61
C ARG A 393 11.29 -31.09 -1.91
N VAL A 394 11.35 -29.76 -2.03
CA VAL A 394 12.42 -28.95 -1.42
C VAL A 394 12.42 -29.09 0.09
N ARG A 395 11.24 -29.03 0.70
CA ARG A 395 11.09 -29.24 2.14
C ARG A 395 11.52 -30.64 2.59
N ALA A 396 11.30 -31.67 1.78
CA ALA A 396 11.68 -33.05 2.08
C ALA A 396 13.18 -33.33 1.92
N MET A 397 13.98 -32.42 1.33
CA MET A 397 15.42 -32.59 1.21
C MET A 397 16.14 -32.43 2.55
N ASN A 398 17.35 -33.00 2.68
CA ASN A 398 18.20 -32.77 3.84
C ASN A 398 18.48 -31.26 4.02
N GLY A 399 18.15 -30.73 5.20
CA GLY A 399 18.24 -29.30 5.51
C GLY A 399 16.97 -28.48 5.18
N GLY A 400 15.95 -29.09 4.58
CA GLY A 400 14.63 -28.49 4.41
C GLY A 400 13.92 -28.32 5.76
N SER A 401 13.49 -27.10 6.07
CA SER A 401 12.86 -26.76 7.34
C SER A 401 11.75 -25.72 7.16
N ASP A 402 10.79 -25.75 8.08
CA ASP A 402 9.86 -24.63 8.26
C ASP A 402 10.57 -23.53 9.05
N ILE A 403 10.30 -22.27 8.72
CA ILE A 403 11.08 -21.12 9.23
C ILE A 403 10.19 -20.26 10.10
N GLU A 404 10.68 -19.85 11.27
CA GLU A 404 9.92 -18.96 12.17
C GLU A 404 9.66 -17.59 11.52
N LEU A 405 8.44 -17.08 11.71
CA LEU A 405 7.99 -15.78 11.24
C LEU A 405 7.67 -14.85 12.42
N PRO A 406 7.89 -13.53 12.27
CA PRO A 406 7.42 -12.55 13.25
C PRO A 406 5.88 -12.49 13.32
N SER A 407 5.19 -12.82 12.22
CA SER A 407 3.74 -12.96 12.11
C SER A 407 3.41 -13.81 10.88
N CYS A 408 2.38 -14.66 10.95
CA CYS A 408 1.81 -15.28 9.75
C CYS A 408 1.03 -14.25 8.92
N CYS A 409 0.75 -14.58 7.66
CA CYS A 409 -0.07 -13.79 6.75
C CYS A 409 -1.50 -14.36 6.66
N GLY A 410 -2.51 -13.49 6.75
CA GLY A 410 -3.92 -13.91 6.90
C GLY A 410 -4.60 -14.48 5.65
N PHE A 411 -3.95 -14.53 4.48
CA PHE A 411 -4.55 -15.08 3.26
C PHE A 411 -4.76 -16.60 3.34
N THR A 412 -3.84 -17.29 4.02
CA THR A 412 -3.93 -18.69 4.39
C THR A 412 -3.18 -18.89 5.70
N MET A 413 -3.90 -19.13 6.79
CA MET A 413 -3.31 -19.25 8.11
C MET A 413 -4.00 -20.38 8.87
N LEU A 414 -3.26 -21.46 9.14
CA LEU A 414 -3.73 -22.53 10.01
C LEU A 414 -3.39 -22.15 11.45
N ILE A 415 -4.40 -22.18 12.33
CA ILE A 415 -4.37 -21.76 13.72
C ILE A 415 -4.70 -22.97 14.59
N ARG A 416 -3.85 -23.21 15.57
CA ARG A 416 -4.04 -24.25 16.59
C ARG A 416 -5.19 -23.86 17.52
N ARG A 417 -6.21 -24.72 17.62
CA ARG A 417 -7.43 -24.42 18.40
C ARG A 417 -7.18 -24.08 19.87
N PRO A 418 -6.41 -24.87 20.65
CA PRO A 418 -6.09 -24.52 22.04
C PRO A 418 -5.52 -23.11 22.23
N VAL A 419 -4.74 -22.61 21.27
CA VAL A 419 -4.19 -21.24 21.34
C VAL A 419 -5.30 -20.22 21.13
N LEU A 420 -6.15 -20.44 20.11
CA LEU A 420 -7.28 -19.57 19.82
C LEU A 420 -8.25 -19.47 21.00
N ASP A 421 -8.49 -20.58 21.71
CA ASP A 421 -9.34 -20.62 22.91
C ASP A 421 -8.69 -19.88 24.09
N ALA A 422 -7.36 -19.99 24.24
CA ALA A 422 -6.60 -19.37 25.33
C ALA A 422 -6.40 -17.85 25.17
N ILE A 423 -6.12 -17.37 23.95
CA ILE A 423 -5.80 -15.94 23.71
C ILE A 423 -6.93 -15.17 23.02
N GLY A 424 -8.01 -15.85 22.66
CA GLY A 424 -9.16 -15.30 21.95
C GLY A 424 -8.95 -15.07 20.44
N MET A 425 -10.05 -14.75 19.77
CA MET A 425 -10.15 -14.56 18.31
C MET A 425 -9.53 -13.23 17.82
N LEU A 426 -9.78 -12.87 16.55
CA LEU A 426 -9.33 -11.60 15.97
C LEU A 426 -10.03 -10.41 16.65
N ASP A 427 -9.31 -9.33 16.93
CA ASP A 427 -9.85 -8.17 17.64
C ASP A 427 -10.57 -7.19 16.71
N GLY A 428 -11.90 -7.25 16.66
CA GLY A 428 -12.74 -6.27 15.95
C GLY A 428 -13.15 -5.06 16.78
N THR A 429 -12.73 -4.95 18.05
CA THR A 429 -13.06 -3.81 18.93
C THR A 429 -12.13 -2.64 18.74
N SER A 430 -10.85 -2.93 18.56
CA SER A 430 -9.82 -1.91 18.40
C SER A 430 -9.35 -1.78 16.95
N LEU A 431 -9.50 -2.85 16.14
CA LEU A 431 -9.18 -2.83 14.72
C LEU A 431 -10.46 -2.74 13.89
N ILE A 432 -10.41 -1.98 12.79
CA ILE A 432 -11.58 -1.68 11.99
C ILE A 432 -11.51 -2.44 10.65
N ARG A 433 -12.48 -3.33 10.40
CA ARG A 433 -12.79 -3.95 9.08
C ARG A 433 -11.60 -4.52 8.29
N GLY A 434 -10.66 -5.18 8.97
CA GLY A 434 -9.56 -5.93 8.36
C GLY A 434 -8.25 -5.14 8.16
N TYR A 435 -7.20 -5.85 7.78
CA TYR A 435 -5.78 -5.45 7.80
C TYR A 435 -5.17 -5.23 9.19
N GLY A 436 -4.29 -6.14 9.61
CA GLY A 436 -3.54 -6.06 10.87
C GLY A 436 -4.15 -6.89 12.00
N GLU A 437 -5.32 -7.48 11.81
CA GLU A 437 -5.95 -8.44 12.73
C GLU A 437 -5.12 -9.70 12.94
N GLU A 438 -4.51 -10.20 11.87
CA GLU A 438 -3.61 -11.35 11.89
C GLU A 438 -2.32 -11.02 12.63
N VAL A 439 -1.83 -9.79 12.45
CA VAL A 439 -0.65 -9.28 13.17
C VAL A 439 -0.96 -9.15 14.66
N ASP A 440 -2.09 -8.54 15.02
CA ASP A 440 -2.51 -8.43 16.42
C ASP A 440 -2.64 -9.81 17.08
N TRP A 441 -3.27 -10.77 16.39
CA TRP A 441 -3.44 -12.12 16.91
C TRP A 441 -2.11 -12.84 17.08
N CYS A 442 -1.21 -12.76 16.07
CA CYS A 442 0.13 -13.33 16.16
C CYS A 442 0.92 -12.71 17.31
N MET A 443 0.87 -11.38 17.46
CA MET A 443 1.59 -10.71 18.54
C MET A 443 1.04 -11.04 19.93
N ARG A 444 -0.28 -11.24 20.09
CA ARG A 444 -0.87 -11.77 21.32
C ARG A 444 -0.38 -13.19 21.61
N ALA A 445 -0.32 -14.06 20.59
CA ALA A 445 0.18 -15.41 20.74
C ALA A 445 1.66 -15.43 21.14
N ARG A 446 2.50 -14.62 20.48
CA ARG A 446 3.91 -14.45 20.80
C ARG A 446 4.13 -13.91 22.22
N ALA A 447 3.31 -12.95 22.65
CA ALA A 447 3.33 -12.46 24.03
C ALA A 447 2.97 -13.55 25.06
N ALA A 448 2.21 -14.57 24.66
CA ALA A 448 1.91 -15.76 25.45
C ALA A 448 2.94 -16.91 25.28
N GLY A 449 4.04 -16.67 24.55
CA GLY A 449 5.14 -17.62 24.38
C GLY A 449 5.00 -18.58 23.19
N TRP A 450 4.13 -18.28 22.23
CA TRP A 450 3.93 -19.10 21.04
C TRP A 450 4.73 -18.61 19.82
N ARG A 451 5.01 -19.52 18.88
CA ARG A 451 5.70 -19.23 17.62
C ARG A 451 4.79 -19.37 16.40
N HIS A 452 5.22 -18.76 15.30
CA HIS A 452 4.54 -18.78 14.01
C HIS A 452 5.51 -19.29 12.95
N LEU A 453 5.08 -20.15 12.02
CA LEU A 453 5.98 -20.69 10.98
C LEU A 453 5.52 -20.38 9.55
N GLN A 454 6.51 -20.21 8.68
CA GLN A 454 6.41 -20.41 7.25
C GLN A 454 6.48 -21.92 6.98
N ALA A 455 5.37 -22.50 6.49
CA ALA A 455 5.35 -23.87 5.99
C ALA A 455 6.02 -23.89 4.61
N THR A 456 7.31 -24.21 4.55
CA THR A 456 8.11 -24.08 3.32
C THR A 456 7.78 -25.15 2.29
N GLY A 457 7.07 -26.19 2.70
CA GLY A 457 6.63 -27.30 1.87
C GLY A 457 5.28 -27.12 1.19
N VAL A 458 4.63 -25.95 1.31
CA VAL A 458 3.28 -25.70 0.76
C VAL A 458 3.27 -24.40 -0.03
N PHE A 459 2.61 -24.40 -1.19
CA PHE A 459 2.37 -23.21 -2.00
C PHE A 459 0.88 -23.00 -2.26
N VAL A 460 0.41 -21.77 -2.06
CA VAL A 460 -0.99 -21.37 -2.30
C VAL A 460 -1.03 -20.13 -3.19
N THR A 461 -1.82 -20.17 -4.26
CA THR A 461 -2.08 -18.99 -5.09
C THR A 461 -2.95 -18.01 -4.35
N HIS A 462 -2.69 -16.71 -4.47
CA HIS A 462 -3.52 -15.63 -3.95
C HIS A 462 -3.62 -14.50 -4.99
N ALA A 463 -4.85 -14.21 -5.45
CA ALA A 463 -5.07 -13.17 -6.47
C ALA A 463 -4.81 -11.76 -5.92
N GLY A 464 -5.25 -11.47 -4.68
CA GLY A 464 -5.03 -10.21 -3.98
C GLY A 464 -5.76 -9.02 -4.60
N THR A 465 -6.94 -9.26 -5.16
CA THR A 465 -7.71 -8.27 -5.93
C THR A 465 -8.80 -7.57 -5.13
N VAL A 466 -9.15 -8.06 -3.94
CA VAL A 466 -10.32 -7.57 -3.20
C VAL A 466 -9.93 -6.73 -1.99
N SER A 467 -9.45 -5.52 -2.28
CA SER A 467 -9.69 -4.35 -1.43
C SER A 467 -9.37 -3.10 -2.23
N PHE A 468 -10.29 -2.14 -2.24
CA PHE A 468 -10.05 -0.81 -2.82
C PHE A 468 -8.74 -0.27 -2.25
N ARG A 469 -7.67 -0.31 -3.05
CA ARG A 469 -6.30 -0.26 -2.53
C ARG A 469 -6.01 1.00 -1.71
N ALA A 470 -6.68 2.13 -1.99
CA ALA A 470 -6.60 3.34 -1.18
C ALA A 470 -7.39 3.26 0.15
N GLU A 471 -8.54 2.59 0.17
CA GLU A 471 -9.26 2.29 1.42
C GLU A 471 -8.48 1.27 2.26
N LYS A 472 -7.85 0.27 1.63
CA LYS A 472 -6.87 -0.61 2.27
C LYS A 472 -5.75 0.20 2.92
N THR A 473 -5.14 1.15 2.21
CA THR A 473 -4.09 2.02 2.79
C THR A 473 -4.60 2.74 4.04
N LEU A 474 -5.80 3.31 3.99
CA LEU A 474 -6.39 3.97 5.16
C LEU A 474 -6.54 3.03 6.35
N ARG A 475 -7.10 1.84 6.12
CA ARG A 475 -7.29 0.82 7.16
C ARG A 475 -5.96 0.38 7.74
N VAL A 476 -4.96 0.11 6.89
CA VAL A 476 -3.60 -0.23 7.30
C VAL A 476 -3.00 0.88 8.18
N VAL A 477 -3.14 2.15 7.80
CA VAL A 477 -2.60 3.28 8.60
C VAL A 477 -3.33 3.39 9.96
N GLN A 478 -4.65 3.27 9.97
CA GLN A 478 -5.45 3.34 11.19
C GLN A 478 -5.11 2.19 12.15
N ASN A 479 -5.17 0.95 11.66
CA ASN A 479 -4.90 -0.26 12.45
C ASN A 479 -3.43 -0.34 12.89
N ARG A 480 -2.49 0.16 12.07
CA ARG A 480 -1.06 0.26 12.43
C ARG A 480 -0.80 1.04 13.71
N ARG A 481 -1.60 2.06 14.03
CA ARG A 481 -1.43 2.81 15.28
C ARG A 481 -1.81 2.00 16.50
N VAL A 482 -2.89 1.24 16.39
CA VAL A 482 -3.32 0.31 17.44
C VAL A 482 -2.23 -0.73 17.66
N LEU A 483 -1.69 -1.30 16.57
CA LEU A 483 -0.58 -2.25 16.62
C LEU A 483 0.70 -1.64 17.22
N LEU A 484 1.10 -0.43 16.82
CA LEU A 484 2.27 0.27 17.39
C LEU A 484 2.11 0.57 18.87
N ALA A 485 0.91 0.95 19.30
CA ALA A 485 0.64 1.24 20.70
C ALA A 485 0.66 -0.03 21.56
N ARG A 486 0.15 -1.15 21.04
CA ARG A 486 0.14 -2.46 21.73
C ARG A 486 1.49 -3.17 21.70
N PHE A 487 2.17 -3.11 20.57
CA PHE A 487 3.39 -3.86 20.27
C PHE A 487 4.46 -2.97 19.64
N PRO A 488 5.09 -2.07 20.42
CA PRO A 488 6.07 -1.09 19.90
C PRO A 488 7.28 -1.72 19.18
N SER A 489 7.66 -2.95 19.53
CA SER A 489 8.81 -3.65 18.94
C SER A 489 8.51 -4.35 17.61
N PHE A 490 7.24 -4.57 17.26
CA PHE A 490 6.86 -5.40 16.10
C PHE A 490 7.42 -4.86 14.78
N TYR A 491 7.24 -3.57 14.47
CA TYR A 491 7.70 -3.02 13.19
C TYR A 491 9.24 -2.98 13.04
N PRO A 492 10.02 -2.62 14.08
CA PRO A 492 11.46 -2.83 14.08
C PRO A 492 11.86 -4.29 13.83
N GLU A 493 11.24 -5.26 14.51
CA GLU A 493 11.50 -6.70 14.33
C GLU A 493 11.15 -7.16 12.91
N PHE A 494 10.00 -6.75 12.38
CA PHE A 494 9.57 -7.03 11.01
C PHE A 494 10.54 -6.45 9.97
N SER A 495 11.04 -5.23 10.21
CA SER A 495 12.07 -4.62 9.35
C SER A 495 13.37 -5.41 9.39
N ALA A 496 13.82 -5.84 10.57
CA ALA A 496 15.02 -6.67 10.71
C ALA A 496 14.85 -8.04 10.01
N PHE A 497 13.69 -8.68 10.16
CA PHE A 497 13.36 -9.90 9.44
C PHE A 497 13.45 -9.71 7.92
N ARG A 498 12.89 -8.61 7.39
CA ARG A 498 12.99 -8.29 5.96
C ARG A 498 14.41 -8.03 5.49
N GLN A 499 15.26 -7.42 6.32
CA GLN A 499 16.65 -7.12 5.97
C GLN A 499 17.52 -8.38 5.99
N ASN A 500 17.32 -9.24 7.00
CA ASN A 500 18.10 -10.46 7.17
C ASN A 500 17.63 -11.60 6.26
N ASP A 501 16.37 -11.53 5.81
CA ASP A 501 15.70 -12.52 4.96
C ASP A 501 16.01 -13.98 5.36
N PRO A 502 15.56 -14.44 6.55
CA PRO A 502 15.77 -15.83 6.99
C PRO A 502 15.21 -16.89 6.03
N LEU A 503 14.31 -16.47 5.15
CA LEU A 503 13.68 -17.29 4.13
C LEU A 503 14.54 -17.46 2.86
N SER A 504 15.63 -16.71 2.71
CA SER A 504 16.44 -16.64 1.49
C SER A 504 16.92 -18.01 0.99
N THR A 505 17.45 -18.87 1.88
CA THR A 505 17.92 -20.21 1.50
C THR A 505 16.78 -21.11 1.00
N ALA A 506 15.65 -21.16 1.72
CA ALA A 506 14.49 -21.93 1.30
C ALA A 506 13.89 -21.40 -0.01
N ARG A 507 13.85 -20.07 -0.16
CA ARG A 507 13.37 -19.40 -1.38
C ARG A 507 14.25 -19.70 -2.58
N ALA A 508 15.58 -19.66 -2.41
CA ALA A 508 16.53 -20.00 -3.46
C ALA A 508 16.43 -21.47 -3.89
N ALA A 509 16.26 -22.39 -2.94
CA ALA A 509 16.05 -23.80 -3.24
C ALA A 509 14.75 -24.05 -4.03
N LEU A 510 13.64 -23.42 -3.61
CA LEU A 510 12.38 -23.47 -4.34
C LEU A 510 12.53 -22.87 -5.75
N ARG A 511 13.22 -21.73 -5.87
CA ARG A 511 13.48 -21.10 -7.16
C ARG A 511 14.21 -22.05 -8.12
N LEU A 512 15.31 -22.67 -7.68
CA LEU A 512 16.06 -23.63 -8.48
C LEU A 512 15.22 -24.84 -8.91
N ALA A 513 14.35 -25.33 -8.02
CA ALA A 513 13.44 -26.42 -8.34
C ALA A 513 12.41 -26.02 -9.41
N VAL A 514 11.90 -24.78 -9.35
CA VAL A 514 10.92 -24.24 -10.30
C VAL A 514 11.56 -23.93 -11.66
N GLU A 515 12.78 -23.39 -11.70
CA GLU A 515 13.52 -23.13 -12.94
C GLU A 515 13.74 -24.40 -13.78
N ARG A 516 13.80 -25.56 -13.13
CA ARG A 516 13.94 -26.88 -13.77
C ARG A 516 12.60 -27.54 -14.12
N SER A 517 11.49 -26.83 -13.97
CA SER A 517 10.13 -27.36 -14.14
C SER A 517 9.36 -26.66 -15.27
N CYS A 518 8.16 -27.14 -15.59
CA CYS A 518 7.28 -26.47 -16.56
C CYS A 518 6.78 -25.09 -16.09
N ALA A 519 6.88 -24.77 -14.79
CA ALA A 519 6.57 -23.45 -14.24
C ALA A 519 7.69 -22.41 -14.44
N ALA A 520 8.80 -22.76 -15.12
CA ALA A 520 9.89 -21.82 -15.41
C ALA A 520 9.43 -20.60 -16.23
N ASN A 521 8.41 -20.75 -17.08
CA ASN A 521 7.80 -19.65 -17.82
C ASN A 521 7.09 -18.65 -16.88
N TRP A 522 6.35 -19.16 -15.90
CA TRP A 522 5.72 -18.33 -14.88
C TRP A 522 6.77 -17.56 -14.09
N LEU A 523 7.84 -18.24 -13.65
CA LEU A 523 8.92 -17.61 -12.88
C LEU A 523 9.59 -16.47 -13.68
N ARG A 524 9.91 -16.69 -14.96
CA ARG A 524 10.43 -15.63 -15.84
C ARG A 524 9.47 -14.44 -15.96
N LYS A 525 8.16 -14.70 -16.12
CA LYS A 525 7.15 -13.65 -16.14
C LYS A 525 7.10 -12.91 -14.81
N ALA A 526 7.16 -13.61 -13.69
CA ALA A 526 7.16 -13.03 -12.35
C ALA A 526 8.39 -12.13 -12.12
N ASP A 527 9.58 -12.54 -12.58
CA ASP A 527 10.81 -11.74 -12.47
C ASP A 527 10.78 -10.49 -13.36
N THR A 528 10.25 -10.61 -14.59
CA THR A 528 10.10 -9.45 -15.50
C THR A 528 8.94 -8.54 -15.09
N ALA A 529 7.94 -9.10 -14.43
CA ALA A 529 6.91 -8.37 -13.73
C ALA A 529 7.43 -7.91 -12.36
N GLN A 530 8.56 -7.19 -12.36
CA GLN A 530 8.75 -6.12 -11.39
C GLN A 530 7.62 -5.11 -11.64
N GLN A 531 6.42 -5.42 -11.17
CA GLN A 531 5.38 -4.43 -10.98
C GLN A 531 5.63 -3.88 -9.58
N PRO A 532 6.41 -2.79 -9.42
CA PRO A 532 6.29 -2.00 -8.22
C PRO A 532 4.81 -1.63 -8.15
N ALA A 533 4.10 -2.19 -7.16
CA ALA A 533 2.70 -1.95 -6.83
C ALA A 533 2.21 -0.64 -7.47
N THR A 534 1.59 -0.77 -8.64
CA THR A 534 1.21 0.39 -9.43
C THR A 534 0.23 1.21 -8.61
N LEU A 535 0.48 2.52 -8.49
CA LEU A 535 -0.40 3.52 -7.89
C LEU A 535 -1.83 3.23 -8.33
N PRO A 536 -2.69 2.73 -7.45
CA PRO A 536 -3.96 2.16 -7.85
C PRO A 536 -5.02 3.25 -7.83
N LEU A 537 -4.94 4.12 -8.81
CA LEU A 537 -5.95 5.13 -9.06
C LEU A 537 -6.32 5.05 -10.53
N VAL A 538 -7.60 5.21 -10.86
CA VAL A 538 -8.00 5.42 -12.26
C VAL A 538 -7.26 6.64 -12.84
N VAL A 539 -6.93 7.62 -11.98
CA VAL A 539 -6.04 8.75 -12.29
C VAL A 539 -4.62 8.31 -12.70
N ALA A 540 -4.10 7.20 -12.16
CA ALA A 540 -2.80 6.64 -12.53
C ALA A 540 -2.82 5.76 -13.78
N LYS A 541 -4.00 5.40 -14.31
CA LYS A 541 -4.15 4.61 -15.55
C LYS A 541 -4.07 5.46 -16.81
N LYS A 542 -4.16 6.80 -16.72
CA LYS A 542 -3.91 7.68 -17.86
C LYS A 542 -2.46 7.54 -18.29
N ALA A 543 -2.24 7.14 -19.55
CA ALA A 543 -0.92 7.05 -20.12
C ALA A 543 -0.21 8.41 -20.00
N MET A 544 1.01 8.40 -19.50
CA MET A 544 1.81 9.62 -19.47
C MET A 544 2.15 10.03 -20.90
N PRO A 545 2.06 11.32 -21.26
CA PRO A 545 2.55 11.82 -22.53
C PRO A 545 4.01 11.41 -22.74
N THR A 546 4.37 11.08 -23.97
CA THR A 546 5.74 10.72 -24.34
C THR A 546 6.69 11.91 -24.34
N MET A 547 6.16 13.13 -24.50
CA MET A 547 6.89 14.39 -24.46
C MET A 547 6.27 15.30 -23.39
N LEU A 548 7.13 15.78 -22.48
CA LEU A 548 6.74 16.72 -21.43
C LEU A 548 7.18 18.13 -21.80
N GLN A 549 6.31 19.13 -21.61
CA GLN A 549 6.68 20.53 -21.73
C GLN A 549 7.80 20.86 -20.73
N ARG A 550 8.69 21.80 -21.03
CA ARG A 550 9.72 22.25 -20.07
C ARG A 550 9.11 23.23 -19.07
N LEU A 551 9.47 23.10 -17.79
CA LEU A 551 9.13 24.13 -16.81
C LEU A 551 10.06 25.34 -16.94
N ARG A 552 9.55 26.51 -16.54
CA ARG A 552 10.35 27.72 -16.43
C ARG A 552 11.44 27.53 -15.37
N SER A 553 12.65 27.93 -15.72
CA SER A 553 13.87 27.80 -14.93
C SER A 553 14.59 29.14 -14.86
N SER A 554 15.23 29.47 -13.74
CA SER A 554 16.09 30.65 -13.61
C SER A 554 17.45 30.50 -14.31
N SER A 555 17.72 29.34 -14.90
CA SER A 555 19.00 29.02 -15.55
C SER A 555 18.83 28.01 -16.68
N GLN A 556 19.74 28.06 -17.67
CA GLN A 556 19.92 26.98 -18.63
C GLN A 556 20.56 25.76 -17.94
N ARG A 557 20.25 24.55 -18.41
CA ARG A 557 20.73 23.32 -17.75
C ARG A 557 21.42 22.37 -18.71
N ILE A 558 22.54 21.82 -18.25
CA ILE A 558 23.27 20.73 -18.90
C ILE A 558 23.23 19.56 -17.94
N ALA A 559 22.75 18.40 -18.38
CA ALA A 559 22.70 17.22 -17.54
C ALA A 559 24.01 16.44 -17.60
N ILE A 560 24.48 15.99 -16.45
CA ILE A 560 25.54 14.99 -16.31
C ILE A 560 24.87 13.71 -15.82
N TRP A 561 24.82 12.69 -16.67
CA TRP A 561 24.12 11.44 -16.38
C TRP A 561 25.06 10.40 -15.78
N ASN A 562 24.55 9.57 -14.86
CA ASN A 562 25.29 8.48 -14.19
C ASN A 562 26.68 8.86 -13.67
N HIS A 563 26.82 10.06 -13.09
CA HIS A 563 28.11 10.52 -12.60
C HIS A 563 28.56 9.73 -11.37
N ASP A 564 29.79 9.19 -11.42
CA ASP A 564 30.46 8.53 -10.30
C ASP A 564 31.82 9.18 -10.09
N VAL A 565 32.07 9.64 -8.87
CA VAL A 565 33.32 10.34 -8.49
C VAL A 565 34.57 9.48 -8.65
N ARG A 566 34.42 8.16 -8.74
CA ARG A 566 35.52 7.19 -8.90
C ARG A 566 35.89 6.94 -10.36
N ARG A 567 35.08 7.41 -11.32
CA ARG A 567 35.31 7.18 -12.76
C ARG A 567 36.20 8.27 -13.36
N PRO A 568 36.98 7.95 -14.42
CA PRO A 568 37.88 8.92 -15.08
C PRO A 568 37.18 10.21 -15.54
N ALA A 569 35.92 10.11 -15.98
CA ALA A 569 35.12 11.24 -16.45
C ALA A 569 34.88 12.32 -15.39
N ALA A 570 35.01 12.01 -14.09
CA ALA A 570 34.78 12.96 -13.00
C ALA A 570 35.67 14.22 -13.10
N HIS A 571 36.92 14.06 -13.58
CA HIS A 571 37.82 15.21 -13.77
C HIS A 571 37.32 16.16 -14.87
N GLN A 572 36.74 15.62 -15.95
CA GLN A 572 36.20 16.40 -17.07
C GLN A 572 34.94 17.16 -16.65
N VAL A 573 34.08 16.54 -15.85
CA VAL A 573 32.91 17.20 -15.26
C VAL A 573 33.33 18.36 -14.36
N LEU A 574 34.36 18.18 -13.53
CA LEU A 574 34.92 19.25 -12.70
C LEU A 574 35.51 20.40 -13.53
N ALA A 575 36.24 20.09 -14.61
CA ALA A 575 36.78 21.10 -15.52
C ALA A 575 35.66 21.91 -16.19
N LEU A 576 34.61 21.24 -16.67
CA LEU A 576 33.43 21.89 -17.24
C LEU A 576 32.73 22.79 -16.20
N ALA A 577 32.54 22.30 -14.97
CA ALA A 577 31.91 23.06 -13.90
C ALA A 577 32.67 24.35 -13.56
N ARG A 578 34.02 24.28 -13.49
CA ARG A 578 34.87 25.47 -13.28
C ARG A 578 34.75 26.48 -14.41
N LEU A 579 34.69 26.00 -15.65
CA LEU A 579 34.54 26.87 -16.83
C LEU A 579 33.15 27.53 -16.89
N VAL A 580 32.11 26.80 -16.50
CA VAL A 580 30.75 27.37 -16.36
C VAL A 580 30.74 28.42 -15.25
N ALA A 581 31.34 28.13 -14.10
CA ALA A 581 31.45 29.08 -12.98
C ALA A 581 32.22 30.36 -13.34
N SER A 582 33.21 30.28 -14.24
CA SER A 582 33.93 31.47 -14.74
C SER A 582 33.13 32.31 -15.74
N LYS A 583 31.90 31.91 -16.11
CA LYS A 583 31.05 32.58 -17.11
C LYS A 583 29.61 32.78 -16.59
N PRO A 584 29.41 33.58 -15.53
CA PRO A 584 28.09 33.76 -14.90
C PRO A 584 27.02 34.32 -15.84
N ASP A 585 27.43 35.09 -16.85
CA ASP A 585 26.54 35.71 -17.86
C ASP A 585 25.78 34.67 -18.69
N LEU A 586 26.30 33.45 -18.80
CA LEU A 586 25.63 32.36 -19.50
C LEU A 586 24.42 31.81 -18.73
N GLN A 587 24.34 32.06 -17.41
CA GLN A 587 23.30 31.54 -16.53
C GLN A 587 23.10 30.02 -16.70
N VAL A 588 24.19 29.26 -16.77
CA VAL A 588 24.18 27.80 -16.95
C VAL A 588 24.43 27.10 -15.63
N ARG A 589 23.71 25.99 -15.39
CA ARG A 589 23.94 25.07 -14.28
C ARG A 589 24.08 23.64 -14.78
N LEU A 590 24.88 22.84 -14.06
CA LEU A 590 25.04 21.42 -14.29
C LEU A 590 24.09 20.64 -13.39
N LEU A 591 23.16 19.89 -13.98
CA LEU A 591 22.30 18.95 -13.25
C LEU A 591 22.95 17.57 -13.24
N VAL A 592 23.49 17.16 -12.10
CA VAL A 592 24.24 15.91 -11.94
C VAL A 592 23.33 14.82 -11.38
N PHE A 593 23.21 13.70 -12.09
CA PHE A 593 22.54 12.49 -11.63
C PHE A 593 23.60 11.49 -11.17
N GLY A 594 23.72 11.25 -9.85
CA GLY A 594 24.83 10.46 -9.32
C GLY A 594 25.38 10.97 -8.01
N ASP A 595 26.67 10.71 -7.83
CA ASP A 595 27.46 11.24 -6.73
C ASP A 595 28.16 12.55 -7.15
N SER A 596 28.70 13.30 -6.21
CA SER A 596 29.48 14.51 -6.52
C SER A 596 30.58 14.73 -5.48
N SER A 597 31.76 15.17 -5.94
CA SER A 597 32.92 15.45 -5.09
C SER A 597 32.83 16.84 -4.46
N GLU A 598 33.49 17.05 -3.32
CA GLU A 598 33.53 18.36 -2.65
C GLU A 598 34.06 19.47 -3.58
N ALA A 599 35.06 19.15 -4.41
CA ALA A 599 35.60 20.08 -5.40
C ALA A 599 34.57 20.47 -6.47
N LEU A 600 33.76 19.51 -6.94
CA LEU A 600 32.70 19.76 -7.93
C LEU A 600 31.61 20.67 -7.35
N TRP A 601 31.27 20.46 -6.09
CA TRP A 601 30.33 21.29 -5.34
C TRP A 601 30.77 22.74 -5.16
N HIS A 602 32.03 22.96 -4.80
CA HIS A 602 32.56 24.31 -4.54
C HIS A 602 32.56 25.23 -5.77
N THR A 603 32.26 24.71 -6.96
CA THR A 603 32.06 25.54 -8.16
C THR A 603 30.79 26.39 -8.11
N GLY A 604 29.80 26.03 -7.27
CA GLY A 604 28.56 26.80 -7.09
C GLY A 604 27.53 26.70 -8.22
N VAL A 605 27.87 26.01 -9.32
CA VAL A 605 27.02 25.88 -10.53
C VAL A 605 26.44 24.48 -10.71
N VAL A 606 26.51 23.64 -9.67
CA VAL A 606 26.09 22.24 -9.71
C VAL A 606 24.84 22.05 -8.86
N ASP A 607 23.85 21.38 -9.44
CA ASP A 607 22.66 20.89 -8.76
C ASP A 607 22.70 19.35 -8.83
N LEU A 608 22.67 18.67 -7.69
CA LEU A 608 22.72 17.20 -7.63
C LEU A 608 21.33 16.62 -7.48
N LEU A 609 21.09 15.49 -8.14
CA LEU A 609 19.94 14.64 -7.90
C LEU A 609 20.44 13.22 -7.58
N PRO A 610 20.23 12.71 -6.35
CA PRO A 610 20.60 11.36 -5.97
C PRO A 610 19.97 10.36 -6.90
N ARG A 611 20.71 9.29 -7.22
CA ARG A 611 20.16 8.19 -7.99
C ARG A 611 19.05 7.48 -7.22
N ILE A 612 18.15 6.95 -8.01
CA ILE A 612 17.04 6.12 -7.59
C ILE A 612 17.59 4.72 -7.27
N GLY A 613 17.42 4.23 -6.04
CA GLY A 613 17.70 2.82 -5.69
C GLY A 613 16.61 1.89 -6.22
N ASP A 614 16.91 0.59 -6.31
CA ASP A 614 16.06 -0.45 -6.94
C ASP A 614 14.65 -0.59 -6.32
N ASP A 615 14.43 -0.08 -5.10
CA ASP A 615 13.15 -0.20 -4.36
C ASP A 615 12.22 1.03 -4.45
N ALA A 616 12.57 2.07 -5.20
CA ALA A 616 11.79 3.31 -5.15
C ALA A 616 10.66 3.37 -6.20
N HIS A 617 9.42 3.26 -5.72
CA HIS A 617 8.21 3.62 -6.46
C HIS A 617 8.20 5.13 -6.77
N LEU A 618 8.95 5.58 -7.77
CA LEU A 618 9.04 7.00 -8.05
C LEU A 618 7.98 7.48 -9.03
N LEU A 619 7.39 8.59 -8.64
CA LEU A 619 6.51 9.40 -9.46
C LEU A 619 7.21 9.92 -10.72
N LEU A 620 8.52 10.22 -10.61
CA LEU A 620 9.38 10.82 -11.62
C LEU A 620 10.67 10.02 -11.74
N ASP A 621 10.88 9.35 -12.87
CA ASP A 621 12.18 8.80 -13.21
C ASP A 621 13.13 9.88 -13.72
N ASP A 622 14.42 9.57 -13.79
CA ASP A 622 15.47 10.50 -14.21
C ASP A 622 15.23 11.00 -15.65
N SER A 623 14.69 10.15 -16.52
CA SER A 623 14.35 10.51 -17.91
C SER A 623 13.32 11.63 -17.99
N ARG A 624 12.20 11.51 -17.29
CA ARG A 624 11.16 12.55 -17.28
C ARG A 624 11.66 13.79 -16.59
N PHE A 625 12.47 13.62 -15.55
CA PHE A 625 13.08 14.73 -14.85
C PHE A 625 13.95 15.60 -15.79
N LEU A 626 14.77 14.99 -16.65
CA LEU A 626 15.54 15.70 -17.68
C LEU A 626 14.68 16.57 -18.60
N GLN A 627 13.53 16.05 -19.03
CA GLN A 627 12.60 16.78 -19.91
C GLN A 627 11.97 17.98 -19.18
N ILE A 628 11.48 17.75 -17.97
CA ILE A 628 10.81 18.79 -17.15
C ILE A 628 11.79 19.90 -16.76
N ALA A 629 13.01 19.52 -16.34
CA ALA A 629 14.10 20.43 -16.01
C ALA A 629 14.59 21.24 -17.22
N GLY A 630 14.21 20.85 -18.44
CA GLY A 630 14.55 21.56 -19.66
C GLY A 630 16.01 21.48 -20.06
N CYS A 631 16.71 20.39 -19.72
CA CYS A 631 18.12 20.21 -20.06
C CYS A 631 18.35 20.30 -21.58
N ASN A 632 19.32 21.13 -21.98
CA ASN A 632 19.66 21.41 -23.38
C ASN A 632 20.68 20.43 -23.94
N ALA A 633 21.44 19.77 -23.08
CA ALA A 633 22.39 18.72 -23.44
C ALA A 633 22.47 17.68 -22.31
N VAL A 634 22.89 16.47 -22.66
CA VAL A 634 23.18 15.38 -21.72
C VAL A 634 24.58 14.88 -22.00
N LEU A 635 25.43 14.85 -20.99
CA LEU A 635 26.81 14.37 -21.03
C LEU A 635 26.92 13.13 -20.15
N THR A 636 27.59 12.07 -20.62
CA THR A 636 27.77 10.83 -19.85
C THR A 636 28.96 10.02 -20.32
N ASP A 637 29.59 9.29 -19.41
CA ASP A 637 30.52 8.19 -19.72
C ASP A 637 29.81 6.81 -19.67
N ASP A 638 28.57 6.78 -19.18
CA ASP A 638 27.75 5.59 -19.02
C ASP A 638 26.31 5.86 -19.43
N PRO A 639 25.91 5.48 -20.65
CA PRO A 639 24.56 5.72 -21.16
C PRO A 639 23.52 4.75 -20.59
N THR A 640 23.88 3.88 -19.65
CA THR A 640 22.95 2.89 -19.08
C THR A 640 21.73 3.59 -18.47
N GLY A 641 20.54 3.11 -18.86
CA GLY A 641 19.26 3.67 -18.41
C GLY A 641 18.87 5.00 -19.08
N LEU A 642 19.71 5.56 -19.97
CA LEU A 642 19.36 6.77 -20.70
C LEU A 642 18.32 6.44 -21.80
N PRO A 643 17.28 7.25 -21.98
CA PRO A 643 16.30 7.07 -23.06
C PRO A 643 16.95 7.03 -24.44
N SER A 644 16.58 6.04 -25.25
CA SER A 644 17.12 5.84 -26.62
C SER A 644 16.93 7.03 -27.56
N LYS A 645 15.97 7.92 -27.27
CA LYS A 645 15.70 9.14 -28.05
C LYS A 645 16.65 10.31 -27.73
N LEU A 646 17.38 10.25 -26.61
CA LEU A 646 18.38 11.26 -26.26
C LEU A 646 19.73 10.82 -26.82
N ARG A 647 20.40 11.73 -27.54
CA ARG A 647 21.78 11.51 -28.00
C ARG A 647 22.74 12.19 -27.01
N PRO A 648 23.40 11.42 -26.13
CA PRO A 648 24.34 12.02 -25.18
C PRO A 648 25.64 12.42 -25.87
N VAL A 649 26.32 13.40 -25.29
CA VAL A 649 27.71 13.73 -25.57
C VAL A 649 28.58 12.81 -24.70
N SER A 650 29.51 12.09 -25.31
CA SER A 650 30.40 11.17 -24.59
C SER A 650 31.42 11.95 -23.77
N LEU A 651 31.53 11.61 -22.49
CA LEU A 651 32.63 12.02 -21.60
C LEU A 651 33.74 10.96 -21.67
N ASP A 652 34.44 10.92 -22.80
CA ASP A 652 35.62 10.08 -23.01
C ASP A 652 36.90 10.94 -23.02
N GLU A 653 38.08 10.34 -23.15
CA GLU A 653 39.37 11.05 -23.14
C GLU A 653 39.50 12.16 -24.21
N ARG A 654 38.64 12.18 -25.24
CA ARG A 654 38.64 13.17 -26.32
C ARG A 654 37.75 14.38 -26.01
N PHE A 655 37.01 14.37 -24.91
CA PHE A 655 36.13 15.47 -24.52
C PHE A 655 36.92 16.70 -24.05
N ASP A 656 36.85 17.79 -24.83
CA ASP A 656 37.37 19.10 -24.48
C ASP A 656 36.23 20.03 -24.00
N ALA A 657 36.19 20.29 -22.69
CA ALA A 657 35.18 21.14 -22.06
C ALA A 657 35.14 22.57 -22.63
N THR A 658 36.29 23.14 -23.03
CA THR A 658 36.38 24.52 -23.54
C THR A 658 35.82 24.61 -24.94
N ALA A 659 36.28 23.74 -25.83
CA ALA A 659 35.78 23.68 -27.21
C ALA A 659 34.28 23.36 -27.24
N TRP A 660 33.86 22.39 -26.42
CA TRP A 660 32.46 21.97 -26.34
C TRP A 660 31.56 23.09 -25.80
N LEU A 661 31.91 23.72 -24.67
CA LEU A 661 31.06 24.79 -24.09
C LEU A 661 30.95 25.99 -25.03
N LYS A 662 32.01 26.34 -25.77
CA LYS A 662 31.97 27.42 -26.77
C LYS A 662 31.03 27.09 -27.93
N SER A 663 31.08 25.86 -28.44
CA SER A 663 30.16 25.41 -29.50
C SER A 663 28.71 25.35 -29.02
N TRP A 664 28.50 24.84 -27.80
CA TRP A 664 27.21 24.79 -27.14
C TRP A 664 26.63 26.19 -26.89
N SER A 665 27.43 27.15 -26.38
CA SER A 665 26.95 28.51 -26.13
C SER A 665 26.56 29.24 -27.41
N ASN A 666 27.30 29.03 -28.50
CA ASN A 666 26.97 29.65 -29.79
C ASN A 666 25.61 29.16 -30.33
N THR A 667 25.35 27.85 -30.21
CA THR A 667 24.08 27.23 -30.64
C THR A 667 22.89 27.58 -29.73
N HIS A 668 23.14 28.01 -28.50
CA HIS A 668 22.11 28.31 -27.49
C HIS A 668 22.03 29.81 -27.11
N SER A 669 22.77 30.68 -27.80
CA SER A 669 22.84 32.13 -27.57
C SER A 669 21.50 32.87 -27.70
N GLY A 670 20.49 32.27 -28.36
CA GLY A 670 19.12 32.80 -28.48
C GLY A 670 18.10 32.22 -27.51
N VAL A 671 18.48 31.26 -26.66
CA VAL A 671 17.59 30.67 -25.65
C VAL A 671 17.46 31.65 -24.50
N LYS A 672 16.43 32.50 -24.54
CA LYS A 672 16.12 33.41 -23.42
C LYS A 672 15.82 32.59 -22.17
N VAL A 673 16.63 32.77 -21.12
CA VAL A 673 16.22 32.41 -19.75
C VAL A 673 14.99 33.25 -19.43
N ALA A 674 13.89 32.58 -19.09
CA ALA A 674 12.60 33.22 -18.90
C ALA A 674 12.44 33.73 -17.48
#